data_AF-A0A350EUB8-F1
#
_entry.id   AF-A0A350EUB8-F1
#
_cell.length_a   1.000
_cell.length_b   1.000
_cell.length_c   1.000
_cell.angle_alpha   90.00
_cell.angle_beta   90.00
_cell.angle_gamma   90.00
#
_symmetry.space_group_name_H-M   'P 1'
#
loop_
_entity.id
_entity.type
_entity.pdbx_description
1 polymer ?
#
loop_
_entity_poly.entity_id
_entity_poly.type
_entity_poly.pdbx_seq_one_letter_code
_entity_poly.pdbx_strand_id
1 'polypeptide(L)'
;MFAGLSKWRHALTLTVLTLATAAGAGQPRPVIPSPDPAPLKMFDDAFDLERPADLLRLAQTLESEIERSRREAAAWKKDRDLRLANRPLTALSQVELIGHYHPPPGLLEKKEIRGLREIGVRLKAMINGADAGTAGRLRREVRELAAALQNHRRDPVPRTDLFTVPFIAIDFLRNPIGLGHQPAANLAGCSAADPACDPAPSSFWDSRRSIEDQELYHGFGREQVSDWASMVWEYAGPKTSTGGNPGFEVRHGDVEAKVKFAETWSEPLTARLFHALGYHVEPTDHVRQLRVRYDRRILREFNLRRDIRFQVRIIGPPVHTFSLQKRHDPLASIAGAVLRDGATLETGELRRRLFLNPNLPEPEIDPKNFDADFEAMIEHLVMEPANFQPDQPNAKSIGPWDYGQLGHEHLREVRGAGLLAAWLGWFDCRFDNTRLQTARLSDGSAALRHVFTDLGGGLGRSDWGFNWLSENLDALPWEFTRPAIRRGPGRMTTPFRVVRFHTITDNTAFRAMTEDDARWMGRRIARLSASQLMDAVVASGLETWRARLCYAKLAARRNKLLQDLDLSGEFPPLPTGMVQSDVSSDVIAGERSPKLLVEIERAGRTGSADTYGRQGRKLRQTENPGTDVSGSIAAGDAK
;
A
#
# COMPACT_ATOMS: atom_id res chain seq x y z
N MET A 1 -4.85 -12.97 -29.72
CA MET A 1 -3.85 -11.91 -30.00
C MET A 1 -2.50 -12.09 -29.29
N PHE A 2 -2.33 -12.98 -28.30
CA PHE A 2 -1.08 -13.06 -27.50
C PHE A 2 -0.08 -14.19 -27.86
N ALA A 3 -0.32 -14.99 -28.91
CA ALA A 3 0.58 -16.09 -29.28
C ALA A 3 1.85 -15.67 -30.06
N GLY A 4 2.04 -14.38 -30.38
CA GLY A 4 3.10 -13.90 -31.29
C GLY A 4 4.32 -13.21 -30.64
N LEU A 5 4.35 -13.03 -29.32
CA LEU A 5 5.35 -12.17 -28.64
C LEU A 5 6.73 -12.81 -28.40
N SER A 6 6.94 -14.09 -28.72
CA SER A 6 8.25 -14.74 -28.48
C SER A 6 9.35 -14.31 -29.45
N LYS A 7 9.01 -13.77 -30.63
CA LYS A 7 9.97 -13.40 -31.69
C LYS A 7 10.62 -12.02 -31.52
N TRP A 8 10.15 -11.17 -30.59
CA TRP A 8 10.67 -9.81 -30.40
C TRP A 8 11.91 -9.71 -29.49
N ARG A 9 12.35 -10.81 -28.88
CA ARG A 9 13.43 -10.82 -27.87
C ARG A 9 14.85 -10.50 -28.40
N HIS A 10 15.10 -10.61 -29.70
CA HIS A 10 16.46 -10.47 -30.24
C HIS A 10 16.72 -9.13 -30.95
N ALA A 11 15.69 -8.34 -31.25
CA ALA A 11 15.84 -7.09 -32.01
C ALA A 11 16.06 -5.84 -31.14
N LEU A 12 15.71 -5.87 -29.84
CA LEU A 12 15.78 -4.68 -28.97
C LEU A 12 17.07 -4.55 -28.14
N THR A 13 17.99 -5.52 -28.22
CA THR A 13 19.15 -5.60 -27.32
C THR A 13 20.40 -4.89 -27.87
N LEU A 14 20.37 -4.35 -29.10
CA LEU A 14 21.60 -3.89 -29.79
C LEU A 14 21.75 -2.37 -30.03
N THR A 15 20.87 -1.50 -29.51
CA THR A 15 20.90 -0.05 -29.87
C THR A 15 20.84 0.94 -28.69
N VAL A 16 21.21 0.53 -27.47
CA VAL A 16 21.20 1.46 -26.30
C VAL A 16 22.56 1.55 -25.58
N LEU A 17 23.66 1.09 -26.19
CA LEU A 17 24.96 1.01 -25.53
C LEU A 17 26.03 1.95 -26.10
N THR A 18 25.75 3.25 -26.17
CA THR A 18 26.82 4.27 -26.27
C THR A 18 26.29 5.64 -25.85
N LEU A 19 26.58 6.05 -24.61
CA LEU A 19 26.80 7.43 -24.13
C LEU A 19 26.57 7.49 -22.61
N ALA A 20 27.62 7.28 -21.81
CA ALA A 20 27.71 7.83 -20.46
C ALA A 20 29.11 7.60 -19.87
N THR A 21 30.06 8.51 -20.15
CA THR A 21 31.19 8.74 -19.23
C THR A 21 31.63 10.20 -19.28
N ALA A 22 31.87 10.73 -18.07
CA ALA A 22 32.73 11.85 -17.68
C ALA A 22 32.05 13.20 -17.31
N ALA A 23 31.92 13.41 -16.00
CA ALA A 23 32.16 14.66 -15.24
C ALA A 23 32.02 14.26 -13.75
N GLY A 24 32.80 14.70 -12.76
CA GLY A 24 33.71 15.83 -12.60
C GLY A 24 33.64 16.18 -11.11
N ALA A 25 34.78 16.27 -10.43
CA ALA A 25 34.89 16.40 -8.98
C ALA A 25 34.35 17.73 -8.42
N GLY A 26 33.81 17.67 -7.20
CA GLY A 26 33.75 18.78 -6.22
C GLY A 26 32.70 19.86 -6.48
N GLN A 27 31.47 19.65 -6.01
CA GLN A 27 30.50 20.73 -5.80
C GLN A 27 30.24 20.99 -4.30
N PRO A 28 30.04 22.26 -3.90
CA PRO A 28 29.72 22.63 -2.53
C PRO A 28 28.38 22.02 -2.10
N ARG A 29 28.21 21.82 -0.78
CA ARG A 29 27.03 21.21 -0.17
C ARG A 29 25.74 21.81 -0.76
N PRO A 30 24.78 20.98 -1.22
CA PRO A 30 23.50 21.50 -1.68
C PRO A 30 22.78 22.11 -0.48
N VAL A 31 22.64 23.44 -0.48
CA VAL A 31 21.39 24.03 -0.02
C VAL A 31 20.33 23.31 -0.81
N ILE A 32 19.43 22.58 -0.15
CA ILE A 32 18.26 21.99 -0.79
C ILE A 32 17.70 23.11 -1.65
N PRO A 33 17.72 23.03 -2.99
CA PRO A 33 16.91 23.94 -3.75
C PRO A 33 15.51 23.56 -3.27
N SER A 34 14.91 24.39 -2.43
CA SER A 34 13.46 24.49 -2.42
C SER A 34 13.16 24.63 -3.90
N PRO A 35 12.58 23.63 -4.59
CA PRO A 35 12.24 23.80 -5.99
C PRO A 35 11.52 25.13 -6.04
N ASP A 36 12.13 26.07 -6.76
CA ASP A 36 11.77 27.49 -6.77
C ASP A 36 10.24 27.55 -6.76
N PRO A 37 9.58 28.10 -5.71
CA PRO A 37 8.27 27.63 -5.30
C PRO A 37 7.26 28.02 -6.36
N ALA A 38 7.11 27.14 -7.37
CA ALA A 38 6.31 27.40 -8.55
C ALA A 38 4.93 27.84 -8.07
N PRO A 39 4.34 28.87 -8.69
CA PRO A 39 3.02 29.35 -8.28
C PRO A 39 2.07 28.18 -8.06
N LEU A 40 1.35 28.19 -6.94
CA LEU A 40 0.36 27.18 -6.63
C LEU A 40 -0.73 27.26 -7.70
N LYS A 41 -0.99 26.17 -8.42
CA LYS A 41 -2.05 26.12 -9.43
C LYS A 41 -3.33 25.53 -8.84
N MET A 42 -4.42 26.30 -8.82
CA MET A 42 -5.74 25.86 -8.37
C MET A 42 -6.83 26.60 -9.16
N PHE A 43 -7.90 25.90 -9.54
CA PHE A 43 -9.05 26.49 -10.25
C PHE A 43 -8.64 27.29 -11.51
N ASP A 44 -7.71 26.74 -12.30
CA ASP A 44 -7.13 27.36 -13.50
C ASP A 44 -6.29 28.64 -13.27
N ASP A 45 -6.17 29.10 -12.02
CA ASP A 45 -5.34 30.23 -11.62
C ASP A 45 -3.99 29.79 -11.02
N ALA A 46 -3.04 30.73 -10.99
CA ALA A 46 -1.74 30.59 -10.35
C ALA A 46 -1.57 31.63 -9.22
N PHE A 47 -1.12 31.16 -8.04
CA PHE A 47 -0.99 31.95 -6.82
C PHE A 47 0.43 31.88 -6.26
N ASP A 48 1.09 33.02 -6.08
CA ASP A 48 2.35 33.10 -5.36
C ASP A 48 2.09 33.23 -3.85
N LEU A 49 2.35 32.15 -3.10
CA LEU A 49 2.10 32.12 -1.65
C LEU A 49 3.04 33.04 -0.84
N GLU A 50 4.04 33.66 -1.47
CA GLU A 50 4.87 34.70 -0.84
C GLU A 50 4.23 36.10 -0.95
N ARG A 51 3.26 36.30 -1.84
CA ARG A 51 2.62 37.60 -2.07
C ARG A 51 1.32 37.74 -1.26
N PRO A 52 1.20 38.73 -0.36
CA PRO A 52 -0.02 38.94 0.42
C PRO A 52 -1.29 39.10 -0.45
N ALA A 53 -1.17 39.76 -1.60
CA ALA A 53 -2.29 39.93 -2.54
C ALA A 53 -2.80 38.59 -3.09
N ASP A 54 -1.90 37.63 -3.36
CA ASP A 54 -2.27 36.31 -3.85
C ASP A 54 -2.84 35.41 -2.75
N LEU A 55 -2.38 35.58 -1.50
CA LEU A 55 -3.00 34.90 -0.35
C LEU A 55 -4.46 35.32 -0.17
N LEU A 56 -4.75 36.63 -0.26
CA LEU A 56 -6.11 37.16 -0.19
C LEU A 56 -6.97 36.69 -1.37
N ARG A 57 -6.42 36.77 -2.60
CA ARG A 57 -7.11 36.31 -3.82
C ARG A 57 -7.46 34.83 -3.73
N LEU A 58 -6.50 33.98 -3.33
CA LEU A 58 -6.73 32.55 -3.15
C LEU A 58 -7.81 32.29 -2.09
N ALA A 59 -7.77 32.99 -0.94
CA ALA A 59 -8.78 32.83 0.09
C ALA A 59 -10.20 33.16 -0.41
N GLN A 60 -10.36 34.23 -1.19
CA GLN A 60 -11.63 34.62 -1.81
C GLN A 60 -12.11 33.60 -2.85
N THR A 61 -11.20 33.09 -3.69
CA THR A 61 -11.50 32.03 -4.65
C THR A 61 -11.99 30.77 -3.93
N LEU A 62 -11.32 30.34 -2.86
CA LEU A 62 -11.70 29.17 -2.09
C LEU A 62 -13.10 29.31 -1.48
N GLU A 63 -13.41 30.46 -0.88
CA GLU A 63 -14.73 30.72 -0.31
C GLU A 63 -15.83 30.66 -1.38
N SER A 64 -15.60 31.30 -2.53
CA SER A 64 -16.53 31.30 -3.67
C SER A 64 -16.80 29.89 -4.20
N GLU A 65 -15.74 29.08 -4.35
CA GLU A 65 -15.81 27.70 -4.81
C GLU A 65 -16.53 26.79 -3.80
N ILE A 66 -16.25 26.96 -2.50
CA ILE A 66 -16.95 26.24 -1.43
C ILE A 66 -18.44 26.57 -1.43
N GLU A 67 -18.82 27.84 -1.56
CA GLU A 67 -20.22 28.25 -1.60
C GLU A 67 -20.94 27.75 -2.86
N ARG A 68 -20.30 27.82 -4.03
CA ARG A 68 -20.85 27.22 -5.26
C ARG A 68 -21.13 25.73 -5.07
N SER A 69 -20.13 25.00 -4.57
CA SER A 69 -20.26 23.57 -4.33
C SER A 69 -21.31 23.21 -3.29
N ARG A 70 -21.48 24.02 -2.22
CA ARG A 70 -22.56 23.82 -1.23
C ARG A 70 -23.94 23.92 -1.88
N ARG A 71 -24.16 24.89 -2.77
CA ARG A 71 -25.44 25.05 -3.49
C ARG A 71 -25.69 23.86 -4.41
N GLU A 72 -24.69 23.43 -5.17
CA GLU A 72 -24.79 22.27 -6.06
C GLU A 72 -25.03 20.97 -5.27
N ALA A 73 -24.33 20.77 -4.15
CA ALA A 73 -24.50 19.61 -3.27
C ALA A 73 -25.90 19.60 -2.63
N ALA A 74 -26.43 20.76 -2.22
CA ALA A 74 -27.79 20.88 -1.69
C ALA A 74 -28.84 20.55 -2.76
N ALA A 75 -28.64 21.01 -4.00
CA ALA A 75 -29.52 20.68 -5.12
C ALA A 75 -29.49 19.18 -5.44
N TRP A 76 -28.29 18.58 -5.50
CA TRP A 76 -28.14 17.14 -5.72
C TRP A 76 -28.74 16.31 -4.58
N LYS A 77 -28.56 16.74 -3.32
CA LYS A 77 -29.20 16.09 -2.17
C LYS A 77 -30.72 16.16 -2.29
N LYS A 78 -31.29 17.32 -2.61
CA LYS A 78 -32.73 17.49 -2.81
C LYS A 78 -33.28 16.57 -3.91
N ASP A 79 -32.56 16.45 -5.02
CA ASP A 79 -32.91 15.51 -6.10
C ASP A 79 -32.88 14.04 -5.62
N ARG A 80 -31.84 13.64 -4.86
CA ARG A 80 -31.78 12.31 -4.25
C ARG A 80 -32.93 12.05 -3.30
N ASP A 81 -33.22 13.01 -2.42
CA ASP A 81 -34.30 12.90 -1.44
C ASP A 81 -35.67 12.79 -2.15
N LEU A 82 -35.88 13.54 -3.23
CA LEU A 82 -37.10 13.44 -4.07
C LEU A 82 -37.21 12.06 -4.74
N ARG A 83 -36.10 11.51 -5.25
CA ARG A 83 -36.08 10.14 -5.80
C ARG A 83 -36.45 9.11 -4.74
N LEU A 84 -35.92 9.25 -3.52
CA LEU A 84 -36.20 8.35 -2.40
C LEU A 84 -37.63 8.47 -1.86
N ALA A 85 -38.21 9.67 -1.88
CA ALA A 85 -39.61 9.87 -1.48
C ALA A 85 -40.59 9.13 -2.40
N ASN A 86 -40.23 8.99 -3.68
CA ASN A 86 -41.06 8.29 -4.66
C ASN A 86 -40.80 6.78 -4.70
N ARG A 87 -39.54 6.35 -4.49
CA ARG A 87 -39.11 4.96 -4.59
C ARG A 87 -38.00 4.65 -3.58
N PRO A 88 -38.14 3.60 -2.74
CA PRO A 88 -37.07 3.22 -1.82
C PRO A 88 -35.82 2.74 -2.57
N LEU A 89 -34.65 2.84 -1.95
CA LEU A 89 -33.37 2.37 -2.51
C LEU A 89 -33.44 0.92 -3.03
N THR A 90 -34.15 0.08 -2.28
CA THR A 90 -34.38 -1.33 -2.59
C THR A 90 -35.12 -1.57 -3.90
N ALA A 91 -35.80 -0.57 -4.46
CA ALA A 91 -36.52 -0.62 -5.73
C ALA A 91 -35.84 0.15 -6.87
N LEU A 92 -34.68 0.79 -6.63
CA LEU A 92 -33.91 1.47 -7.66
C LEU A 92 -33.21 0.46 -8.58
N SER A 93 -33.15 0.73 -9.89
CA SER A 93 -32.31 -0.03 -10.82
C SER A 93 -30.81 0.23 -10.55
N GLN A 94 -29.93 -0.61 -11.11
CA GLN A 94 -28.48 -0.44 -10.90
C GLN A 94 -27.97 0.93 -11.37
N VAL A 95 -28.46 1.44 -12.50
CA VAL A 95 -28.08 2.74 -13.04
C VAL A 95 -28.52 3.87 -12.11
N GLU A 96 -29.73 3.77 -11.55
CA GLU A 96 -30.25 4.75 -10.59
C GLU A 96 -29.49 4.72 -9.26
N LEU A 97 -29.10 3.52 -8.79
CA LEU A 97 -28.24 3.35 -7.62
C LEU A 97 -26.87 4.01 -7.85
N ILE A 98 -26.25 3.81 -9.02
CA ILE A 98 -25.00 4.48 -9.38
C ILE A 98 -25.19 6.01 -9.32
N GLY A 99 -26.24 6.55 -9.94
CA GLY A 99 -26.54 7.99 -9.89
C GLY A 99 -27.02 8.50 -8.51
N HIS A 100 -27.30 7.61 -7.56
CA HIS A 100 -27.62 7.95 -6.18
C HIS A 100 -26.36 8.09 -5.33
N TYR A 101 -25.42 7.15 -5.46
CA TYR A 101 -24.21 7.09 -4.64
C TYR A 101 -23.04 7.89 -5.23
N HIS A 102 -22.99 8.08 -6.54
CA HIS A 102 -21.92 8.84 -7.19
C HIS A 102 -22.39 10.26 -7.50
N PRO A 103 -21.69 11.29 -6.98
CA PRO A 103 -22.00 12.66 -7.33
C PRO A 103 -21.80 12.90 -8.84
N PRO A 104 -22.55 13.85 -9.43
CA PRO A 104 -22.34 14.22 -10.82
C PRO A 104 -20.91 14.73 -11.05
N PRO A 105 -20.35 14.54 -12.24
CA PRO A 105 -19.03 15.06 -12.58
C PRO A 105 -18.92 16.57 -12.30
N GLY A 106 -17.82 17.00 -11.68
CA GLY A 106 -17.55 18.41 -11.36
C GLY A 106 -18.00 18.84 -9.96
N LEU A 107 -18.97 18.15 -9.34
CA LEU A 107 -19.38 18.44 -7.97
C LEU A 107 -18.25 18.09 -6.99
N LEU A 108 -17.84 19.04 -6.14
CA LEU A 108 -16.86 18.75 -5.09
C LEU A 108 -17.43 17.77 -4.06
N GLU A 109 -16.67 16.74 -3.75
CA GLU A 109 -16.98 15.81 -2.68
C GLU A 109 -16.77 16.45 -1.29
N LYS A 110 -17.39 15.86 -0.25
CA LYS A 110 -17.26 16.31 1.16
C LYS A 110 -15.80 16.44 1.60
N LYS A 111 -14.92 15.53 1.16
CA LYS A 111 -13.48 15.58 1.47
C LYS A 111 -12.73 16.68 0.72
N GLU A 112 -13.15 17.01 -0.50
CA GLU A 112 -12.55 18.12 -1.25
C GLU A 112 -12.91 19.46 -0.59
N ILE A 113 -14.18 19.66 -0.26
CA ILE A 113 -14.64 20.84 0.48
C ILE A 113 -13.89 20.97 1.82
N ARG A 114 -13.63 19.85 2.51
CA ARG A 114 -12.82 19.84 3.74
C ARG A 114 -11.40 20.33 3.46
N GLY A 115 -10.73 19.81 2.44
CA GLY A 115 -9.39 20.25 2.07
C GLY A 115 -9.32 21.74 1.74
N LEU A 116 -10.29 22.27 1.00
CA LEU A 116 -10.37 23.70 0.69
C LEU A 116 -10.53 24.56 1.95
N ARG A 117 -11.32 24.11 2.93
CA ARG A 117 -11.45 24.81 4.23
C ARG A 117 -10.14 24.80 5.01
N GLU A 118 -9.45 23.67 5.03
CA GLU A 118 -8.16 23.53 5.71
C GLU A 118 -7.08 24.42 5.08
N ILE A 119 -7.12 24.61 3.76
CA ILE A 119 -6.29 25.62 3.07
C ILE A 119 -6.69 27.02 3.54
N GLY A 120 -7.98 27.36 3.53
CA GLY A 120 -8.48 28.68 3.97
C GLY A 120 -8.06 29.05 5.40
N VAL A 121 -8.11 28.09 6.33
CA VAL A 121 -7.64 28.28 7.73
C VAL A 121 -6.16 28.66 7.78
N ARG A 122 -5.31 27.98 7.01
CA ARG A 122 -3.86 28.24 6.95
C ARG A 122 -3.54 29.56 6.27
N LEU A 123 -4.25 29.90 5.20
CA LEU A 123 -4.14 31.20 4.54
C LEU A 123 -4.48 32.34 5.50
N LYS A 124 -5.58 32.22 6.25
CA LYS A 124 -5.97 33.22 7.25
C LYS A 124 -4.90 33.41 8.33
N ALA A 125 -4.28 32.33 8.80
CA ALA A 125 -3.17 32.41 9.75
C ALA A 125 -1.96 33.16 9.17
N MET A 126 -1.63 32.93 7.89
CA MET A 126 -0.54 33.67 7.21
C MET A 126 -0.88 35.15 7.00
N ILE A 127 -2.10 35.46 6.56
CA ILE A 127 -2.58 36.84 6.35
C ILE A 127 -2.56 37.64 7.66
N ASN A 128 -2.88 37.00 8.79
CA ASN A 128 -2.89 37.61 10.11
C ASN A 128 -1.49 37.81 10.74
N GLY A 129 -0.42 37.69 9.95
CA GLY A 129 0.93 38.02 10.39
C GLY A 129 1.63 36.90 11.15
N ALA A 130 1.49 35.64 10.70
CA ALA A 130 2.35 34.55 11.19
C ALA A 130 3.84 34.92 11.06
N ASP A 131 4.65 34.54 12.06
CA ASP A 131 6.11 34.70 11.97
C ASP A 131 6.68 33.94 10.77
N ALA A 132 7.88 34.32 10.31
CA ALA A 132 8.48 33.74 9.10
C ALA A 132 8.61 32.21 9.13
N GLY A 133 8.92 31.62 10.30
CA GLY A 133 9.04 30.17 10.46
C GLY A 133 7.68 29.47 10.36
N THR A 134 6.67 30.00 11.05
CA THR A 134 5.29 29.53 10.96
C THR A 134 4.73 29.70 9.55
N ALA A 135 4.95 30.84 8.91
CA ALA A 135 4.50 31.10 7.53
C ALA A 135 5.11 30.10 6.55
N GLY A 136 6.41 29.82 6.64
CA GLY A 136 7.09 28.81 5.82
C GLY A 136 6.49 27.41 5.99
N ARG A 137 6.15 27.00 7.22
CA ARG A 137 5.45 25.74 7.50
C ARG A 137 4.04 25.73 6.88
N LEU A 138 3.26 26.77 7.11
CA LEU A 138 1.88 26.89 6.60
C LEU A 138 1.83 26.86 5.07
N ARG A 139 2.80 27.49 4.38
CA ARG A 139 2.91 27.41 2.91
C ARG A 139 3.15 25.99 2.40
N ARG A 140 4.01 25.22 3.06
CA ARG A 140 4.20 23.80 2.74
C ARG A 140 2.91 23.01 2.93
N GLU A 141 2.24 23.19 4.07
CA GLU A 141 0.97 22.51 4.35
C GLU A 141 -0.15 22.87 3.35
N VAL A 142 -0.23 24.11 2.89
CA VAL A 142 -1.16 24.52 1.82
C VAL A 142 -0.86 23.78 0.51
N ARG A 143 0.42 23.62 0.16
CA ARG A 143 0.82 22.86 -1.04
C ARG A 143 0.51 21.37 -0.91
N GLU A 144 0.72 20.77 0.25
CA GLU A 144 0.31 19.37 0.54
C GLU A 144 -1.19 19.17 0.34
N LEU A 145 -2.00 20.04 0.93
CA LEU A 145 -3.46 19.98 0.80
C LEU A 145 -3.91 20.13 -0.65
N ALA A 146 -3.35 21.09 -1.38
CA ALA A 146 -3.69 21.31 -2.79
C ALA A 146 -3.26 20.13 -3.67
N ALA A 147 -2.06 19.58 -3.46
CA ALA A 147 -1.59 18.38 -4.16
C ALA A 147 -2.50 17.18 -3.88
N ALA A 148 -2.92 16.98 -2.63
CA ALA A 148 -3.82 15.90 -2.27
C ALA A 148 -5.21 16.01 -2.92
N LEU A 149 -5.74 17.24 -3.03
CA LEU A 149 -6.98 17.52 -3.75
C LEU A 149 -6.85 17.24 -5.26
N GLN A 150 -5.72 17.64 -5.86
CA GLN A 150 -5.44 17.36 -7.26
C GLN A 150 -5.32 15.85 -7.52
N ASN A 151 -4.58 15.13 -6.67
CA ASN A 151 -4.42 13.68 -6.75
C ASN A 151 -5.75 12.93 -6.55
N HIS A 152 -6.67 13.45 -5.72
CA HIS A 152 -8.01 12.85 -5.55
C HIS A 152 -8.82 12.84 -6.86
N ARG A 153 -8.57 13.80 -7.76
CA ARG A 153 -9.19 13.86 -9.10
C ARG A 153 -8.38 13.15 -10.18
N ARG A 154 -7.17 12.71 -9.88
CA ARG A 154 -6.31 12.02 -10.84
C ARG A 154 -6.78 10.57 -10.98
N ASP A 155 -6.95 10.12 -12.22
CA ASP A 155 -7.22 8.71 -12.49
C ASP A 155 -6.07 7.85 -11.90
N PRO A 156 -6.37 6.77 -11.15
CA PRO A 156 -5.33 5.95 -10.51
C PRO A 156 -4.50 5.17 -11.53
N VAL A 157 -5.03 5.00 -12.74
CA VAL A 157 -4.34 4.36 -13.87
C VAL A 157 -4.04 5.43 -14.92
N PRO A 158 -2.78 5.57 -15.38
CA PRO A 158 -2.42 6.59 -16.34
C PRO A 158 -3.14 6.35 -17.68
N ARG A 159 -3.66 7.42 -18.28
CA ARG A 159 -4.13 7.40 -19.67
C ARG A 159 -2.92 7.24 -20.58
N THR A 160 -2.96 6.22 -21.43
CA THR A 160 -1.79 5.76 -22.15
C THR A 160 -2.06 5.82 -23.65
N ASP A 161 -1.13 6.41 -24.40
CA ASP A 161 -1.14 6.33 -25.85
C ASP A 161 -0.60 4.97 -26.29
N LEU A 162 -1.11 4.40 -27.38
CA LEU A 162 -0.70 3.09 -27.88
C LEU A 162 0.83 3.01 -28.08
N PHE A 163 1.44 4.12 -28.47
CA PHE A 163 2.89 4.22 -28.66
C PHE A 163 3.69 4.27 -27.35
N THR A 164 3.06 4.63 -26.21
CA THR A 164 3.72 4.60 -24.91
C THR A 164 3.60 3.24 -24.21
N VAL A 165 2.67 2.36 -24.63
CA VAL A 165 2.50 1.02 -24.05
C VAL A 165 3.81 0.19 -24.01
N PRO A 166 4.64 0.11 -25.08
CA PRO A 166 5.89 -0.64 -25.02
C PRO A 166 6.88 -0.06 -24.00
N PHE A 167 6.94 1.28 -23.87
CA PHE A 167 7.80 1.95 -22.92
C PHE A 167 7.33 1.72 -21.49
N ILE A 168 6.01 1.85 -21.24
CA ILE A 168 5.42 1.49 -19.95
C ILE A 168 5.76 0.05 -19.60
N ALA A 169 5.62 -0.90 -20.52
CA ALA A 169 6.00 -2.30 -20.27
C ALA A 169 7.49 -2.47 -19.93
N ILE A 170 8.38 -1.71 -20.57
CA ILE A 170 9.83 -1.74 -20.27
C ILE A 170 10.14 -1.11 -18.91
N ASP A 171 9.59 0.07 -18.63
CA ASP A 171 9.77 0.78 -17.37
C ASP A 171 9.25 -0.07 -16.21
N PHE A 172 8.09 -0.66 -16.42
CA PHE A 172 7.45 -1.58 -15.50
C PHE A 172 8.26 -2.85 -15.22
N LEU A 173 8.94 -3.41 -16.23
CA LEU A 173 9.88 -4.52 -16.03
C LEU A 173 11.13 -4.10 -15.25
N ARG A 174 11.41 -2.80 -15.14
CA ARG A 174 12.60 -2.26 -14.48
C ARG A 174 12.31 -1.74 -13.08
N ASN A 175 11.17 -1.07 -12.85
CA ASN A 175 10.73 -0.32 -11.65
C ASN A 175 11.70 -0.45 -10.47
N PRO A 176 12.88 0.20 -10.55
CA PRO A 176 13.99 -0.14 -9.69
C PRO A 176 13.87 0.61 -8.37
N ILE A 177 14.32 -0.03 -7.30
CA ILE A 177 14.37 0.54 -5.95
C ILE A 177 15.83 0.58 -5.51
N GLY A 178 16.22 1.64 -4.80
CA GLY A 178 17.58 1.75 -4.29
C GLY A 178 18.61 2.25 -5.31
N LEU A 179 18.21 3.13 -6.23
CA LEU A 179 19.13 3.78 -7.19
C LEU A 179 19.62 5.15 -6.71
N GLY A 180 19.27 5.56 -5.49
CA GLY A 180 19.64 6.85 -4.93
C GLY A 180 21.14 6.97 -4.66
N HIS A 181 21.66 8.17 -4.86
CA HIS A 181 23.05 8.53 -4.52
C HIS A 181 23.16 9.75 -3.60
N GLN A 182 22.08 10.53 -3.49
CA GLN A 182 22.07 11.74 -2.68
C GLN A 182 21.53 11.43 -1.29
N PRO A 183 22.20 11.88 -0.21
CA PRO A 183 21.65 11.77 1.15
C PRO A 183 20.25 12.37 1.25
N ALA A 184 19.45 11.87 2.20
CA ALA A 184 18.16 12.46 2.49
C ALA A 184 18.33 13.89 3.04
N ALA A 185 17.41 14.77 2.66
CA ALA A 185 17.47 16.19 2.95
C ALA A 185 17.11 16.53 4.40
N ASN A 186 16.39 15.64 5.10
CA ASN A 186 15.85 15.88 6.44
C ASN A 186 16.69 15.28 7.59
N LEU A 187 17.99 15.09 7.37
CA LEU A 187 18.93 14.58 8.37
C LEU A 187 19.67 15.69 9.14
N ALA A 188 19.08 16.89 9.20
CA ALA A 188 19.71 18.04 9.84
C ALA A 188 19.98 17.78 11.33
N GLY A 189 21.23 17.98 11.76
CA GLY A 189 21.67 17.77 13.14
C GLY A 189 22.40 16.44 13.37
N CYS A 190 22.35 15.52 12.41
CA CYS A 190 23.19 14.32 12.40
C CYS A 190 24.40 14.48 11.50
N SER A 191 25.48 13.76 11.80
CA SER A 191 26.51 13.53 10.79
C SER A 191 25.84 12.84 9.61
N ALA A 192 25.91 13.42 8.41
CA ALA A 192 25.36 12.80 7.21
C ALA A 192 25.96 11.40 6.95
N ALA A 193 27.09 11.08 7.59
CA ALA A 193 27.74 9.78 7.55
C ALA A 193 27.23 8.78 8.61
N ASP A 194 26.30 9.17 9.49
CA ASP A 194 25.71 8.27 10.49
C ASP A 194 24.43 7.61 9.94
N PRO A 195 24.49 6.34 9.50
CA PRO A 195 23.33 5.62 8.99
C PRO A 195 22.34 5.23 10.09
N ALA A 196 22.66 5.43 11.38
CA ALA A 196 21.76 5.17 12.50
C ALA A 196 20.85 6.36 12.85
N CYS A 197 21.12 7.54 12.28
CA CYS A 197 20.33 8.72 12.57
C CYS A 197 18.87 8.61 12.06
N ASP A 198 17.92 8.73 12.97
CA ASP A 198 16.50 8.90 12.65
C ASP A 198 16.25 10.29 12.05
N PRO A 199 15.38 10.42 11.02
CA PRO A 199 14.89 11.74 10.62
C PRO A 199 14.11 12.39 11.77
N ALA A 200 13.99 13.72 11.76
CA ALA A 200 13.10 14.38 12.70
C ALA A 200 11.64 13.90 12.49
N PRO A 201 10.82 13.79 13.55
CA PRO A 201 9.40 13.48 13.41
C PRO A 201 8.72 14.40 12.39
N SER A 202 7.88 13.82 11.54
CA SER A 202 7.22 14.51 10.44
C SER A 202 5.75 14.10 10.36
N SER A 203 5.03 14.64 9.37
CA SER A 203 3.66 14.21 9.09
C SER A 203 3.59 12.81 8.47
N PHE A 204 4.71 12.20 8.07
CA PHE A 204 4.77 10.84 7.50
C PHE A 204 5.09 9.76 8.54
N TRP A 205 5.81 10.15 9.60
CA TRP A 205 6.47 9.21 10.48
C TRP A 205 6.77 9.81 11.86
N ASP A 206 6.65 9.00 12.91
CA ASP A 206 6.87 9.40 14.30
C ASP A 206 7.93 8.51 15.00
N SER A 207 9.10 9.08 15.30
CA SER A 207 10.19 8.40 16.00
C SER A 207 9.90 8.10 17.47
N ARG A 208 8.93 8.79 18.09
CA ARG A 208 8.73 8.78 19.55
C ARG A 208 8.19 7.45 20.07
N ARG A 209 7.81 6.54 19.17
CA ARG A 209 7.32 5.21 19.51
C ARG A 209 8.49 4.24 19.60
N SER A 210 8.72 3.73 20.80
CA SER A 210 9.61 2.57 21.00
C SER A 210 9.07 1.40 20.16
N ILE A 211 9.95 0.73 19.40
CA ILE A 211 9.55 -0.45 18.61
C ILE A 211 9.39 -1.63 19.55
N GLU A 212 10.31 -1.75 20.52
CA GLU A 212 10.43 -2.85 21.46
C GLU A 212 9.24 -2.94 22.41
N ASP A 213 8.65 -1.79 22.77
CA ASP A 213 7.53 -1.73 23.72
C ASP A 213 6.16 -1.89 23.06
N GLN A 214 6.10 -2.10 21.74
CA GLN A 214 4.84 -2.25 21.04
C GLN A 214 4.31 -3.68 21.08
N GLU A 215 3.07 -3.82 21.57
CA GLU A 215 2.32 -5.06 21.54
C GLU A 215 1.63 -5.24 20.20
N LEU A 216 2.14 -6.15 19.35
CA LEU A 216 1.68 -6.28 17.97
C LEU A 216 0.47 -7.18 17.80
N TYR A 217 0.12 -8.00 18.82
CA TYR A 217 -1.12 -8.77 18.80
C TYR A 217 -2.33 -7.84 18.81
N HIS A 218 -2.32 -6.83 19.69
CA HIS A 218 -3.36 -5.79 19.71
C HIS A 218 -3.11 -4.73 18.64
N GLY A 219 -1.87 -4.30 18.47
CA GLY A 219 -1.44 -3.39 17.41
C GLY A 219 -2.04 -1.98 17.54
N PHE A 220 -1.51 -1.07 16.74
CA PHE A 220 -1.96 0.33 16.66
C PHE A 220 -1.95 1.09 18.00
N GLY A 221 -1.10 0.66 18.96
CA GLY A 221 -1.02 1.24 20.31
C GLY A 221 -2.23 0.94 21.20
N ARG A 222 -3.02 -0.10 20.88
CA ARG A 222 -4.18 -0.51 21.68
C ARG A 222 -3.78 -1.49 22.77
N GLU A 223 -4.47 -1.43 23.90
CA GLU A 223 -4.35 -2.42 24.99
C GLU A 223 -5.14 -3.70 24.71
N GLN A 224 -6.18 -3.63 23.87
CA GLN A 224 -7.01 -4.78 23.48
C GLN A 224 -7.55 -4.62 22.05
N VAL A 225 -7.78 -5.74 21.36
CA VAL A 225 -8.56 -5.75 20.11
C VAL A 225 -10.02 -5.86 20.49
N SER A 226 -10.87 -4.99 19.95
CA SER A 226 -12.32 -5.11 20.14
C SER A 226 -12.81 -6.40 19.49
N ASP A 227 -13.72 -7.10 20.15
CA ASP A 227 -14.37 -8.29 19.60
C ASP A 227 -15.45 -7.88 18.58
N TRP A 228 -15.00 -7.49 17.38
CA TRP A 228 -15.86 -7.06 16.28
C TRP A 228 -16.83 -8.17 15.82
N ALA A 229 -16.50 -9.44 16.05
CA ALA A 229 -17.27 -10.61 15.64
C ALA A 229 -18.48 -10.88 16.55
N SER A 230 -18.41 -10.46 17.82
CA SER A 230 -19.53 -10.58 18.77
C SER A 230 -20.71 -9.66 18.45
N MET A 231 -20.47 -8.57 17.73
CA MET A 231 -21.45 -7.53 17.43
C MET A 231 -22.25 -7.86 16.17
N VAL A 232 -23.55 -7.54 16.18
CA VAL A 232 -24.36 -7.48 14.96
C VAL A 232 -24.33 -6.06 14.43
N TRP A 233 -23.74 -5.89 13.26
CA TRP A 233 -23.54 -4.59 12.61
C TRP A 233 -24.70 -4.23 11.70
N GLU A 234 -25.00 -2.95 11.55
CA GLU A 234 -25.91 -2.43 10.54
C GLU A 234 -25.16 -2.19 9.23
N TYR A 235 -25.78 -2.49 8.10
CA TYR A 235 -25.27 -2.07 6.81
C TYR A 235 -25.42 -0.54 6.65
N ALA A 236 -24.31 0.17 6.49
CA ALA A 236 -24.29 1.62 6.36
C ALA A 236 -24.39 2.08 4.89
N GLY A 237 -23.70 1.38 3.98
CA GLY A 237 -23.70 1.72 2.57
C GLY A 237 -22.62 0.99 1.78
N PRO A 238 -22.58 1.18 0.45
CA PRO A 238 -21.62 0.49 -0.39
C PRO A 238 -20.25 1.14 -0.29
N LYS A 239 -19.21 0.35 -0.59
CA LYS A 239 -17.89 0.92 -0.88
C LYS A 239 -17.97 1.70 -2.19
N THR A 240 -17.85 3.02 -2.11
CA THR A 240 -17.90 3.92 -3.29
C THR A 240 -16.51 4.35 -3.78
N SER A 241 -15.45 3.97 -3.08
CA SER A 241 -14.07 4.31 -3.47
C SER A 241 -13.64 3.60 -4.75
N THR A 242 -12.56 4.09 -5.35
CA THR A 242 -11.79 3.36 -6.36
C THR A 242 -11.06 2.20 -5.67
N GLY A 243 -11.14 1.00 -6.22
CA GLY A 243 -10.43 -0.18 -5.70
C GLY A 243 -11.03 -1.50 -6.20
N GLY A 244 -10.17 -2.49 -6.49
CA GLY A 244 -10.59 -3.79 -7.05
C GLY A 244 -11.29 -4.73 -6.05
N ASN A 245 -11.01 -4.55 -4.76
CA ASN A 245 -11.46 -5.47 -3.71
C ASN A 245 -12.90 -5.18 -3.24
N PRO A 246 -13.77 -6.21 -3.20
CA PRO A 246 -15.17 -6.08 -2.77
C PRO A 246 -15.27 -5.70 -1.30
N GLY A 247 -16.35 -5.02 -0.94
CA GLY A 247 -16.54 -4.50 0.41
C GLY A 247 -17.71 -3.54 0.53
N PHE A 248 -17.99 -3.15 1.77
CA PHE A 248 -19.02 -2.17 2.12
C PHE A 248 -18.72 -1.51 3.46
N GLU A 249 -19.56 -0.56 3.86
CA GLU A 249 -19.47 0.13 5.14
C GLU A 249 -20.54 -0.42 6.10
N VAL A 250 -20.17 -0.55 7.36
CA VAL A 250 -21.04 -0.99 8.46
C VAL A 250 -21.02 -0.01 9.61
N ARG A 251 -22.04 -0.06 10.46
CA ARG A 251 -22.15 0.79 11.65
C ARG A 251 -22.71 0.02 12.85
N HIS A 252 -22.16 0.29 14.03
CA HIS A 252 -22.71 -0.17 15.31
C HIS A 252 -22.56 0.97 16.33
N GLY A 253 -23.70 1.54 16.77
CA GLY A 253 -23.70 2.77 17.56
C GLY A 253 -23.05 3.94 16.79
N ASP A 254 -22.01 4.54 17.40
CA ASP A 254 -21.21 5.64 16.85
C ASP A 254 -19.98 5.17 16.06
N VAL A 255 -19.75 3.86 16.00
CA VAL A 255 -18.61 3.28 15.28
C VAL A 255 -19.06 2.92 13.87
N GLU A 256 -18.42 3.54 12.88
CA GLU A 256 -18.49 3.13 11.48
C GLU A 256 -17.21 2.36 11.11
N ALA A 257 -17.30 1.46 10.15
CA ALA A 257 -16.14 0.71 9.68
C ALA A 257 -16.28 0.31 8.21
N LYS A 258 -15.14 0.21 7.52
CA LYS A 258 -15.05 -0.36 6.18
C LYS A 258 -14.72 -1.84 6.28
N VAL A 259 -15.43 -2.65 5.52
CA VAL A 259 -15.24 -4.10 5.42
C VAL A 259 -14.73 -4.43 4.03
N LYS A 260 -13.66 -5.23 3.91
CA LYS A 260 -13.16 -5.73 2.62
C LYS A 260 -13.00 -7.26 2.65
N PHE A 261 -13.44 -7.94 1.60
CA PHE A 261 -13.42 -9.42 1.51
C PHE A 261 -12.29 -9.96 0.63
N ALA A 262 -11.16 -9.27 0.62
CA ALA A 262 -9.95 -9.68 -0.09
C ALA A 262 -8.76 -9.16 0.69
N GLU A 263 -7.61 -9.80 0.52
CA GLU A 263 -6.38 -9.41 1.22
C GLU A 263 -6.54 -9.47 2.75
N THR A 264 -7.32 -10.47 3.18
CA THR A 264 -7.89 -10.67 4.53
C THR A 264 -6.87 -10.85 5.66
N TRP A 265 -5.62 -11.19 5.34
CA TRP A 265 -4.54 -11.39 6.29
C TRP A 265 -3.27 -10.61 5.92
N SER A 266 -3.04 -10.28 4.65
CA SER A 266 -1.90 -9.44 4.27
C SER A 266 -2.05 -7.99 4.68
N GLU A 267 -3.25 -7.39 4.55
CA GLU A 267 -3.47 -5.99 4.93
C GLU A 267 -3.32 -5.76 6.44
N PRO A 268 -3.96 -6.56 7.33
CA PRO A 268 -3.80 -6.41 8.77
C PRO A 268 -2.34 -6.58 9.22
N LEU A 269 -1.61 -7.57 8.68
CA LEU A 269 -0.21 -7.79 9.02
C LEU A 269 0.66 -6.61 8.57
N THR A 270 0.54 -6.21 7.31
CA THR A 270 1.35 -5.13 6.73
C THR A 270 1.08 -3.81 7.45
N ALA A 271 -0.18 -3.48 7.73
CA ALA A 271 -0.55 -2.28 8.49
C ALA A 271 0.05 -2.27 9.90
N ARG A 272 0.02 -3.39 10.62
CA ARG A 272 0.62 -3.51 11.96
C ARG A 272 2.12 -3.28 11.94
N LEU A 273 2.82 -3.86 10.96
CA LEU A 273 4.27 -3.70 10.85
C LEU A 273 4.67 -2.28 10.42
N PHE A 274 3.92 -1.64 9.52
CA PHE A 274 4.13 -0.22 9.19
C PHE A 274 3.90 0.67 10.42
N HIS A 275 2.82 0.45 11.17
CA HIS A 275 2.56 1.16 12.42
C HIS A 275 3.69 0.97 13.43
N ALA A 276 4.13 -0.28 13.62
CA ALA A 276 5.20 -0.63 14.55
C ALA A 276 6.49 0.14 14.26
N LEU A 277 6.82 0.30 12.98
CA LEU A 277 8.03 0.99 12.54
C LEU A 277 7.89 2.53 12.53
N GLY A 278 6.74 3.08 12.94
CA GLY A 278 6.51 4.51 13.17
C GLY A 278 5.71 5.21 12.08
N TYR A 279 5.29 4.50 11.03
CA TYR A 279 4.46 5.09 9.97
C TYR A 279 3.02 5.28 10.42
N HIS A 280 2.37 6.32 9.89
CA HIS A 280 0.93 6.46 10.05
C HIS A 280 0.20 5.53 9.08
N VAL A 281 -0.72 4.74 9.59
CA VAL A 281 -1.57 3.80 8.82
C VAL A 281 -3.02 3.88 9.31
N GLU A 282 -3.96 3.46 8.47
CA GLU A 282 -5.32 3.18 8.93
C GLU A 282 -5.34 1.81 9.66
N PRO A 283 -5.78 1.75 10.94
CA PRO A 283 -5.91 0.50 11.67
C PRO A 283 -6.76 -0.48 10.89
N THR A 284 -6.21 -1.67 10.68
CA THR A 284 -6.86 -2.74 9.93
C THR A 284 -6.75 -4.02 10.74
N ASP A 285 -7.90 -4.59 11.08
CA ASP A 285 -8.02 -5.85 11.80
C ASP A 285 -8.49 -6.97 10.88
N HIS A 286 -8.08 -8.19 11.19
CA HIS A 286 -8.72 -9.36 10.64
C HIS A 286 -9.97 -9.69 11.48
N VAL A 287 -11.08 -9.95 10.81
CA VAL A 287 -12.29 -10.48 11.47
C VAL A 287 -12.65 -11.78 10.78
N ARG A 288 -12.60 -12.89 11.53
CA ARG A 288 -12.85 -14.24 11.00
C ARG A 288 -14.29 -14.42 10.51
N GLN A 289 -15.24 -13.84 11.24
CA GLN A 289 -16.65 -13.85 10.90
C GLN A 289 -17.26 -12.53 11.36
N LEU A 290 -17.86 -11.80 10.42
CA LEU A 290 -18.58 -10.56 10.73
C LEU A 290 -20.08 -10.84 10.67
N ARG A 291 -20.84 -10.40 11.67
CA ARG A 291 -22.30 -10.50 11.66
C ARG A 291 -22.91 -9.19 11.22
N VAL A 292 -23.69 -9.21 10.15
CA VAL A 292 -24.32 -8.00 9.60
C VAL A 292 -25.81 -8.23 9.51
N ARG A 293 -26.61 -7.36 10.16
CA ARG A 293 -28.07 -7.42 10.08
C ARG A 293 -28.49 -7.45 8.63
N TYR A 294 -29.46 -8.31 8.32
CA TYR A 294 -29.89 -8.49 6.95
C TYR A 294 -30.48 -7.20 6.40
N ASP A 295 -29.89 -6.73 5.30
CA ASP A 295 -30.41 -5.67 4.47
C ASP A 295 -30.13 -6.07 3.03
N ARG A 296 -31.18 -6.22 2.20
CA ARG A 296 -31.01 -6.62 0.80
C ARG A 296 -30.09 -5.68 0.01
N ARG A 297 -29.92 -4.43 0.47
CA ARG A 297 -28.96 -3.49 -0.12
C ARG A 297 -27.54 -4.05 -0.14
N ILE A 298 -27.14 -4.89 0.83
CA ILE A 298 -25.84 -5.56 0.85
C ILE A 298 -25.57 -6.28 -0.48
N LEU A 299 -26.57 -6.97 -1.04
CA LEU A 299 -26.42 -7.73 -2.28
C LEU A 299 -26.48 -6.82 -3.51
N ARG A 300 -27.40 -5.85 -3.53
CA ARG A 300 -27.63 -4.99 -4.70
C ARG A 300 -26.53 -3.95 -4.90
N GLU A 301 -25.99 -3.45 -3.79
CA GLU A 301 -25.08 -2.32 -3.77
C GLU A 301 -23.60 -2.76 -3.74
N PHE A 302 -23.32 -4.06 -3.59
CA PHE A 302 -21.98 -4.65 -3.46
C PHE A 302 -20.99 -4.27 -4.58
N ASN A 303 -21.52 -4.03 -5.78
CA ASN A 303 -20.74 -3.71 -6.98
C ASN A 303 -20.80 -2.23 -7.39
N LEU A 304 -21.22 -1.32 -6.50
CA LEU A 304 -21.34 0.13 -6.78
C LEU A 304 -20.04 0.93 -6.62
N ARG A 305 -18.88 0.28 -6.67
CA ARG A 305 -17.58 0.96 -6.67
C ARG A 305 -17.38 1.79 -7.95
N ARG A 306 -16.47 2.78 -7.89
CA ARG A 306 -16.09 3.55 -9.08
C ARG A 306 -15.29 2.70 -10.04
N ASP A 307 -15.77 2.65 -11.28
CA ASP A 307 -15.13 1.95 -12.38
C ASP A 307 -13.71 2.48 -12.64
N ILE A 308 -12.73 1.57 -12.63
CA ILE A 308 -11.35 1.87 -12.99
C ILE A 308 -11.18 1.55 -14.47
N ARG A 309 -11.02 2.59 -15.28
CA ARG A 309 -10.90 2.47 -16.73
C ARG A 309 -9.47 2.65 -17.17
N PHE A 310 -8.93 1.65 -17.87
CA PHE A 310 -7.69 1.80 -18.64
C PHE A 310 -8.04 2.16 -20.07
N GLN A 311 -7.60 3.34 -20.53
CA GLN A 311 -7.88 3.84 -21.88
C GLN A 311 -6.61 3.80 -22.73
N VAL A 312 -6.70 3.17 -23.89
CA VAL A 312 -5.67 3.16 -24.93
C VAL A 312 -6.09 4.13 -26.04
N ARG A 313 -5.25 5.13 -26.33
CA ARG A 313 -5.52 6.16 -27.34
C ARG A 313 -4.55 6.01 -28.52
N ILE A 314 -4.98 6.37 -29.72
CA ILE A 314 -4.09 6.58 -30.87
C ILE A 314 -4.32 8.02 -31.32
N ILE A 315 -3.42 8.94 -30.96
CA ILE A 315 -3.41 10.37 -31.38
C ILE A 315 -4.84 10.97 -31.44
N GLY A 316 -5.53 11.04 -30.30
CA GLY A 316 -6.91 11.57 -30.25
C GLY A 316 -7.86 10.75 -29.40
N PRO A 317 -9.04 10.33 -29.89
CA PRO A 317 -10.04 9.63 -29.07
C PRO A 317 -9.54 8.26 -28.56
N PRO A 318 -10.11 7.72 -27.47
CA PRO A 318 -9.79 6.38 -26.99
C PRO A 318 -10.20 5.34 -28.03
N VAL A 319 -9.26 4.48 -28.43
CA VAL A 319 -9.49 3.36 -29.35
C VAL A 319 -10.03 2.15 -28.60
N HIS A 320 -9.63 2.00 -27.33
CA HIS A 320 -10.16 0.95 -26.47
C HIS A 320 -10.23 1.40 -25.01
N THR A 321 -11.25 0.96 -24.29
CA THR A 321 -11.41 1.16 -22.85
C THR A 321 -11.61 -0.18 -22.19
N PHE A 322 -10.68 -0.57 -21.32
CA PHE A 322 -10.81 -1.75 -20.48
C PHE A 322 -11.38 -1.32 -19.13
N SER A 323 -12.44 -1.97 -18.67
CA SER A 323 -12.81 -1.91 -17.25
C SER A 323 -11.95 -2.91 -16.49
N LEU A 324 -11.16 -2.40 -15.55
CA LEU A 324 -10.35 -3.24 -14.66
C LEU A 324 -11.16 -3.72 -13.46
N GLN A 325 -12.39 -3.24 -13.29
CA GLN A 325 -13.25 -3.63 -12.19
C GLN A 325 -13.98 -4.93 -12.52
N LYS A 326 -13.61 -6.00 -11.82
CA LYS A 326 -14.36 -7.25 -11.85
C LYS A 326 -15.67 -7.09 -11.07
N ARG A 327 -16.78 -7.59 -11.61
CA ARG A 327 -18.02 -7.82 -10.84
C ARG A 327 -17.82 -9.03 -9.92
N HIS A 328 -18.21 -8.90 -8.67
CA HIS A 328 -18.16 -9.99 -7.68
C HIS A 328 -19.57 -10.47 -7.35
N ASP A 329 -19.75 -11.78 -7.17
CA ASP A 329 -20.97 -12.35 -6.60
C ASP A 329 -20.99 -12.00 -5.10
N PRO A 330 -21.96 -11.21 -4.60
CA PRO A 330 -22.01 -10.84 -3.19
C PRO A 330 -22.21 -12.06 -2.27
N LEU A 331 -22.85 -13.13 -2.74
CA LEU A 331 -23.04 -14.35 -1.96
C LEU A 331 -21.72 -15.09 -1.71
N ALA A 332 -20.70 -14.90 -2.56
CA ALA A 332 -19.38 -15.49 -2.34
C ALA A 332 -18.63 -14.89 -1.14
N SER A 333 -19.13 -13.78 -0.57
CA SER A 333 -18.60 -13.18 0.66
C SER A 333 -19.48 -13.45 1.88
N ILE A 334 -20.53 -14.26 1.74
CA ILE A 334 -21.43 -14.67 2.82
C ILE A 334 -21.16 -16.14 3.13
N ALA A 335 -20.83 -16.44 4.38
CA ALA A 335 -20.62 -17.81 4.86
C ALA A 335 -21.96 -18.49 5.23
N GLY A 336 -22.97 -17.70 5.60
CA GLY A 336 -24.31 -18.20 5.90
C GLY A 336 -25.27 -17.11 6.39
N ALA A 337 -26.44 -17.53 6.83
CA ALA A 337 -27.44 -16.66 7.44
C ALA A 337 -27.99 -17.27 8.72
N VAL A 338 -28.41 -16.41 9.66
CA VAL A 338 -29.15 -16.80 10.86
C VAL A 338 -30.56 -16.24 10.74
N LEU A 339 -31.54 -17.10 10.92
CA LEU A 339 -32.96 -16.76 10.92
C LEU A 339 -33.41 -16.28 12.30
N ARG A 340 -34.54 -15.59 12.37
CA ARG A 340 -35.12 -15.06 13.63
C ARG A 340 -35.51 -16.13 14.64
N ASP A 341 -35.67 -17.37 14.21
CA ASP A 341 -35.89 -18.54 15.07
C ASP A 341 -34.59 -19.18 15.58
N GLY A 342 -33.43 -18.62 15.21
CA GLY A 342 -32.10 -19.10 15.54
C GLY A 342 -31.55 -20.16 14.58
N ALA A 343 -32.32 -20.61 13.59
CA ALA A 343 -31.83 -21.57 12.61
C ALA A 343 -30.73 -20.96 11.73
N THR A 344 -29.69 -21.75 11.45
CA THR A 344 -28.58 -21.35 10.58
C THR A 344 -28.75 -21.96 9.20
N LEU A 345 -28.48 -21.18 8.16
CA LEU A 345 -28.49 -21.61 6.77
C LEU A 345 -27.11 -21.44 6.15
N GLU A 346 -26.67 -22.43 5.38
CA GLU A 346 -25.52 -22.31 4.50
C GLU A 346 -25.86 -21.42 3.28
N THR A 347 -24.84 -20.80 2.69
CA THR A 347 -24.99 -19.86 1.55
C THR A 347 -25.74 -20.44 0.36
N GLY A 348 -25.57 -21.73 0.05
CA GLY A 348 -26.29 -22.39 -1.04
C GLY A 348 -27.79 -22.48 -0.79
N GLU A 349 -28.20 -22.74 0.45
CA GLU A 349 -29.61 -22.78 0.85
C GLU A 349 -30.20 -21.38 0.95
N LEU A 350 -29.44 -20.44 1.52
CA LEU A 350 -29.77 -19.01 1.51
C LEU A 350 -30.09 -18.55 0.09
N ARG A 351 -29.24 -18.84 -0.90
CA ARG A 351 -29.48 -18.45 -2.31
C ARG A 351 -30.79 -19.00 -2.86
N ARG A 352 -31.07 -20.29 -2.63
CA ARG A 352 -32.28 -20.96 -3.16
C ARG A 352 -33.56 -20.39 -2.59
N ARG A 353 -33.55 -20.03 -1.31
CA ARG A 353 -34.73 -19.51 -0.60
C ARG A 353 -34.88 -18.00 -0.74
N LEU A 354 -33.77 -17.28 -0.92
CA LEU A 354 -33.77 -15.82 -1.02
C LEU A 354 -34.31 -15.31 -2.35
N PHE A 355 -34.10 -16.05 -3.43
CA PHE A 355 -34.49 -15.63 -4.77
C PHE A 355 -35.63 -16.49 -5.32
N LEU A 356 -36.62 -15.83 -5.94
CA LEU A 356 -37.71 -16.50 -6.67
C LEU A 356 -37.15 -17.31 -7.86
N ASN A 357 -36.11 -16.79 -8.53
CA ASN A 357 -35.34 -17.49 -9.55
C ASN A 357 -33.83 -17.41 -9.22
N PRO A 358 -33.29 -18.39 -8.47
CA PRO A 358 -31.89 -18.37 -8.02
C PRO A 358 -30.87 -18.68 -9.12
N ASN A 359 -31.34 -19.18 -10.27
CA ASN A 359 -30.50 -19.61 -11.39
C ASN A 359 -30.27 -18.50 -12.44
N LEU A 360 -30.88 -17.33 -12.27
CA LEU A 360 -30.58 -16.19 -13.13
C LEU A 360 -29.10 -15.81 -13.02
N PRO A 361 -28.47 -15.32 -14.10
CA PRO A 361 -27.23 -14.58 -13.99
C PRO A 361 -27.48 -13.33 -13.13
N GLU A 362 -26.72 -13.18 -12.05
CA GLU A 362 -26.80 -12.00 -11.15
C GLU A 362 -28.21 -11.80 -10.57
N PRO A 363 -28.76 -12.82 -9.86
CA PRO A 363 -30.15 -12.82 -9.40
C PRO A 363 -30.48 -11.66 -8.45
N GLU A 364 -29.45 -11.04 -7.84
CA GLU A 364 -29.56 -9.93 -6.92
C GLU A 364 -29.86 -8.58 -7.59
N ILE A 365 -29.66 -8.42 -8.90
CA ILE A 365 -29.87 -7.12 -9.56
C ILE A 365 -31.36 -6.76 -9.60
N ASP A 366 -32.21 -7.72 -9.95
CA ASP A 366 -33.64 -7.48 -10.11
C ASP A 366 -34.31 -7.41 -8.74
N PRO A 367 -34.81 -6.23 -8.31
CA PRO A 367 -35.46 -6.10 -7.02
C PRO A 367 -36.74 -6.92 -6.88
N LYS A 368 -37.33 -7.39 -8.00
CA LYS A 368 -38.52 -8.25 -8.01
C LYS A 368 -38.21 -9.73 -7.83
N ASN A 369 -36.94 -10.12 -7.93
CA ASN A 369 -36.53 -11.52 -7.84
C ASN A 369 -36.30 -11.99 -6.38
N PHE A 370 -36.56 -11.14 -5.39
CA PHE A 370 -36.40 -11.48 -3.98
C PHE A 370 -37.70 -12.07 -3.40
N ASP A 371 -37.58 -13.13 -2.61
CA ASP A 371 -38.67 -13.67 -1.81
C ASP A 371 -38.83 -12.86 -0.51
N ALA A 372 -39.81 -11.95 -0.50
CA ALA A 372 -40.05 -11.04 0.61
C ALA A 372 -40.44 -11.74 1.91
N ASP A 373 -41.17 -12.87 1.82
CA ASP A 373 -41.61 -13.62 3.00
C ASP A 373 -40.41 -14.27 3.67
N PHE A 374 -39.52 -14.88 2.86
CA PHE A 374 -38.29 -15.46 3.39
C PHE A 374 -37.31 -14.40 3.90
N GLU A 375 -37.16 -13.26 3.22
CA GLU A 375 -36.31 -12.16 3.70
C GLU A 375 -36.70 -11.69 5.10
N ALA A 376 -38.00 -11.62 5.39
CA ALA A 376 -38.49 -11.23 6.71
C ALA A 376 -38.05 -12.20 7.82
N MET A 377 -37.74 -13.45 7.49
CA MET A 377 -37.24 -14.47 8.42
C MET A 377 -35.75 -14.31 8.74
N ILE A 378 -34.97 -13.62 7.90
CA ILE A 378 -33.53 -13.48 8.10
C ILE A 378 -33.27 -12.43 9.19
N GLU A 379 -32.52 -12.81 10.22
CA GLU A 379 -32.07 -11.85 11.24
C GLU A 379 -30.77 -11.18 10.80
N HIS A 380 -29.74 -11.96 10.52
CA HIS A 380 -28.44 -11.45 10.09
C HIS A 380 -27.70 -12.42 9.18
N LEU A 381 -26.75 -11.87 8.43
CA LEU A 381 -25.79 -12.59 7.60
C LEU A 381 -24.50 -12.81 8.41
N VAL A 382 -23.90 -13.97 8.23
CA VAL A 382 -22.55 -14.27 8.68
C VAL A 382 -21.64 -14.15 7.46
N MET A 383 -20.76 -13.15 7.47
CA MET A 383 -19.83 -12.89 6.38
C MET A 383 -18.59 -13.79 6.49
N GLU A 384 -17.97 -14.05 5.34
CA GLU A 384 -16.64 -14.66 5.24
C GLU A 384 -15.56 -13.79 5.94
N PRO A 385 -14.36 -14.34 6.21
CA PRO A 385 -13.25 -13.56 6.76
C PRO A 385 -13.00 -12.26 5.99
N ALA A 386 -12.72 -11.19 6.72
CA ALA A 386 -12.63 -9.85 6.14
C ALA A 386 -11.59 -8.97 6.84
N ASN A 387 -11.10 -7.97 6.09
CA ASN A 387 -10.43 -6.81 6.67
C ASN A 387 -11.48 -5.86 7.23
N PHE A 388 -11.26 -5.45 8.47
CA PHE A 388 -12.13 -4.55 9.21
C PHE A 388 -11.35 -3.30 9.57
N GLN A 389 -11.80 -2.16 9.05
CA GLN A 389 -11.13 -0.86 9.20
C GLN A 389 -12.07 0.10 9.92
N PRO A 390 -12.00 0.21 11.26
CA PRO A 390 -12.82 1.15 12.00
C PRO A 390 -12.45 2.58 11.60
N ASP A 391 -13.47 3.40 11.37
CA ASP A 391 -13.28 4.81 11.07
C ASP A 391 -12.66 5.53 12.29
N GLN A 392 -11.71 6.42 12.02
CA GLN A 392 -11.09 7.23 13.07
C GLN A 392 -11.87 8.54 13.23
N PRO A 393 -12.60 8.76 14.34
CA PRO A 393 -13.45 9.95 14.49
C PRO A 393 -12.63 11.25 14.44
N ASN A 394 -11.39 11.21 14.94
CA ASN A 394 -10.48 12.36 15.04
C ASN A 394 -9.60 12.56 13.79
N ALA A 395 -9.68 11.68 12.79
CA ALA A 395 -8.91 11.79 11.57
C ALA A 395 -9.83 11.86 10.36
N LYS A 396 -9.59 12.84 9.49
CA LYS A 396 -10.46 13.10 8.34
C LYS A 396 -9.61 13.20 7.08
N SER A 397 -9.83 12.24 6.17
CA SER A 397 -9.15 12.18 4.87
C SER A 397 -9.47 13.38 3.97
N ILE A 398 -8.46 13.89 3.29
CA ILE A 398 -8.56 14.96 2.29
C ILE A 398 -8.47 14.37 0.88
N GLY A 399 -7.43 13.60 0.62
CA GLY A 399 -7.15 12.98 -0.67
C GLY A 399 -5.83 12.20 -0.62
N PRO A 400 -5.43 11.51 -1.69
CA PRO A 400 -4.16 10.80 -1.73
C PRO A 400 -2.96 11.74 -1.86
N TRP A 401 -1.83 11.43 -1.23
CA TRP A 401 -0.55 12.09 -1.51
C TRP A 401 0.28 11.23 -2.50
N ASP A 402 1.32 11.81 -3.09
CA ASP A 402 2.17 11.12 -4.08
C ASP A 402 3.62 11.10 -3.61
N TYR A 403 4.29 9.97 -3.76
CA TYR A 403 5.69 9.75 -3.39
C TYR A 403 6.67 10.67 -4.12
N GLY A 404 6.32 11.15 -5.32
CA GLY A 404 7.19 12.00 -6.14
C GLY A 404 6.82 13.47 -6.19
N GLN A 405 5.92 13.93 -5.33
CA GLN A 405 5.52 15.33 -5.27
C GLN A 405 6.22 16.04 -4.10
N LEU A 406 6.37 17.35 -4.23
CA LEU A 406 6.79 18.25 -3.14
C LEU A 406 8.13 17.86 -2.47
N GLY A 407 8.99 17.11 -3.16
CA GLY A 407 10.29 16.68 -2.64
C GLY A 407 10.21 15.52 -1.65
N HIS A 408 9.11 14.75 -1.62
CA HIS A 408 8.99 13.56 -0.77
C HIS A 408 10.09 12.53 -1.07
N GLU A 409 10.60 12.47 -2.29
CA GLU A 409 11.76 11.68 -2.69
C GLU A 409 13.07 12.12 -2.03
N HIS A 410 13.07 13.21 -1.25
CA HIS A 410 14.21 13.66 -0.46
C HIS A 410 14.07 13.32 1.04
N LEU A 411 12.98 12.70 1.47
CA LEU A 411 12.72 12.36 2.86
C LEU A 411 13.16 10.91 3.17
N ARG A 412 14.00 10.72 4.19
CA ARG A 412 14.54 9.39 4.55
C ARG A 412 13.42 8.39 4.85
N GLU A 413 12.40 8.81 5.60
CA GLU A 413 11.28 7.96 5.98
C GLU A 413 10.45 7.51 4.78
N VAL A 414 10.27 8.36 3.76
CA VAL A 414 9.52 7.98 2.55
C VAL A 414 10.35 7.05 1.66
N ARG A 415 11.66 7.31 1.54
CA ARG A 415 12.59 6.40 0.83
C ARG A 415 12.69 5.03 1.50
N GLY A 416 12.86 5.00 2.82
CA GLY A 416 12.99 3.76 3.60
C GLY A 416 11.72 2.92 3.59
N ALA A 417 10.54 3.53 3.37
CA ALA A 417 9.30 2.79 3.16
C ALA A 417 9.39 1.83 1.95
N GLY A 418 10.24 2.13 0.96
CA GLY A 418 10.52 1.23 -0.16
C GLY A 418 11.21 -0.07 0.24
N LEU A 419 12.14 -0.03 1.22
CA LEU A 419 12.76 -1.23 1.76
C LEU A 419 11.76 -2.05 2.60
N LEU A 420 10.92 -1.37 3.39
CA LEU A 420 9.86 -2.01 4.15
C LEU A 420 8.84 -2.69 3.24
N ALA A 421 8.39 -2.00 2.19
CA ALA A 421 7.54 -2.56 1.15
C ALA A 421 8.18 -3.80 0.51
N ALA A 422 9.47 -3.71 0.16
CA ALA A 422 10.22 -4.83 -0.38
C ALA A 422 10.30 -6.01 0.60
N TRP A 423 10.57 -5.79 1.89
CA TRP A 423 10.62 -6.84 2.91
C TRP A 423 9.28 -7.57 3.03
N LEU A 424 8.16 -6.84 2.99
CA LEU A 424 6.81 -7.42 3.10
C LEU A 424 6.25 -7.92 1.75
N GLY A 425 6.94 -7.65 0.64
CA GLY A 425 6.42 -7.95 -0.69
C GLY A 425 5.21 -7.10 -1.08
N TRP A 426 5.02 -5.94 -0.43
CA TRP A 426 3.93 -5.00 -0.73
C TRP A 426 4.21 -4.24 -2.03
N PHE A 427 3.70 -4.75 -3.16
CA PHE A 427 4.01 -4.21 -4.49
C PHE A 427 3.04 -3.09 -4.92
N ASP A 428 1.86 -2.99 -4.30
CA ASP A 428 0.83 -2.01 -4.67
C ASP A 428 1.08 -0.63 -4.05
N CYS A 429 2.26 -0.06 -4.30
CA CYS A 429 2.72 1.22 -3.76
C CYS A 429 2.29 2.41 -4.64
N ARG A 430 1.04 2.42 -5.08
CA ARG A 430 0.46 3.51 -5.87
C ARG A 430 0.11 4.69 -4.97
N PHE A 431 0.05 5.89 -5.55
CA PHE A 431 -0.31 7.10 -4.82
C PHE A 431 -1.73 7.02 -4.23
N ASP A 432 -2.67 6.34 -4.92
CA ASP A 432 -4.05 6.15 -4.47
C ASP A 432 -4.18 5.15 -3.32
N ASN A 433 -3.08 4.53 -2.91
CA ASN A 433 -2.95 3.75 -1.68
C ASN A 433 -2.32 4.57 -0.54
N THR A 434 -2.37 5.90 -0.63
CA THR A 434 -1.99 6.80 0.46
C THR A 434 -3.11 7.80 0.75
N ARG A 435 -3.12 8.42 1.93
CA ARG A 435 -4.09 9.47 2.31
C ARG A 435 -3.41 10.58 3.08
N LEU A 436 -3.64 11.82 2.68
CA LEU A 436 -3.44 12.98 3.53
C LEU A 436 -4.68 13.13 4.40
N GLN A 437 -4.49 13.16 5.71
CA GLN A 437 -5.55 13.32 6.69
C GLN A 437 -5.30 14.57 7.53
N THR A 438 -6.39 15.17 8.00
CA THR A 438 -6.35 16.12 9.12
C THR A 438 -6.67 15.37 10.40
N ALA A 439 -5.78 15.45 11.38
CA ALA A 439 -5.93 14.82 12.68
C ALA A 439 -6.07 15.90 13.75
N ARG A 440 -7.12 15.79 14.57
CA ARG A 440 -7.30 16.71 15.71
C ARG A 440 -6.37 16.29 16.85
N LEU A 441 -5.55 17.22 17.32
CA LEU A 441 -4.67 17.05 18.47
C LEU A 441 -5.44 17.26 19.77
N SER A 442 -4.83 16.88 20.90
CA SER A 442 -5.43 17.00 22.24
C SER A 442 -5.73 18.44 22.65
N ASP A 443 -4.96 19.40 22.14
CA ASP A 443 -5.18 20.84 22.34
C ASP A 443 -6.28 21.41 21.42
N GLY A 444 -6.94 20.56 20.64
CA GLY A 444 -8.01 20.93 19.70
C GLY A 444 -7.52 21.44 18.35
N SER A 445 -6.21 21.66 18.17
CA SER A 445 -5.62 22.05 16.89
C SER A 445 -5.66 20.91 15.87
N ALA A 446 -5.48 21.23 14.59
CA ALA A 446 -5.47 20.24 13.50
C ALA A 446 -4.07 20.13 12.90
N ALA A 447 -3.55 18.90 12.84
CA ALA A 447 -2.29 18.57 12.19
C ALA A 447 -2.51 17.75 10.92
N LEU A 448 -1.63 17.91 9.93
CA LEU A 448 -1.61 17.03 8.77
C LEU A 448 -0.92 15.71 9.10
N ARG A 449 -1.44 14.60 8.57
CA ARG A 449 -0.83 13.27 8.62
C ARG A 449 -0.87 12.61 7.23
N HIS A 450 0.27 12.17 6.76
CA HIS A 450 0.46 11.35 5.57
C HIS A 450 0.38 9.89 5.97
N VAL A 451 -0.72 9.26 5.61
CA VAL A 451 -1.11 7.91 6.04
C VAL A 451 -0.97 6.94 4.89
N PHE A 452 -0.41 5.77 5.14
CA PHE A 452 -0.41 4.63 4.22
C PHE A 452 -1.71 3.82 4.38
N THR A 453 -2.31 3.41 3.26
CA THR A 453 -3.61 2.72 3.22
C THR A 453 -3.58 1.60 2.18
N ASP A 454 -4.58 0.72 2.17
CA ASP A 454 -4.68 -0.37 1.18
C ASP A 454 -3.39 -1.22 1.09
N LEU A 455 -2.91 -1.64 2.26
CA LEU A 455 -1.66 -2.37 2.44
C LEU A 455 -1.81 -3.88 2.14
N GLY A 456 -2.87 -4.29 1.44
CA GLY A 456 -3.23 -5.68 1.18
C GLY A 456 -2.44 -6.34 0.06
N GLY A 457 -1.87 -5.56 -0.87
CA GLY A 457 -1.06 -6.04 -1.99
C GLY A 457 0.33 -6.59 -1.60
N GLY A 458 0.44 -7.32 -0.49
CA GLY A 458 1.67 -7.83 0.12
C GLY A 458 1.69 -9.34 0.34
N LEU A 459 2.78 -9.83 0.93
CA LEU A 459 3.02 -11.21 1.35
C LEU A 459 2.84 -12.27 0.25
N GLY A 460 3.25 -11.92 -0.96
CA GLY A 460 3.33 -12.88 -2.06
C GLY A 460 4.38 -12.52 -3.09
N ARG A 461 4.11 -12.83 -4.35
CA ARG A 461 5.11 -12.64 -5.41
C ARG A 461 5.06 -11.22 -5.97
N SER A 462 6.22 -10.58 -5.95
CA SER A 462 6.45 -9.20 -6.40
C SER A 462 7.58 -9.06 -7.43
N ASP A 463 8.17 -10.16 -7.89
CA ASP A 463 9.38 -10.15 -8.71
C ASP A 463 9.14 -10.10 -10.23
N TRP A 464 7.88 -10.21 -10.67
CA TRP A 464 7.53 -10.25 -12.08
C TRP A 464 6.32 -9.38 -12.39
N GLY A 465 6.50 -8.40 -13.28
CA GLY A 465 5.54 -7.34 -13.54
C GLY A 465 4.12 -7.83 -13.83
N PHE A 466 3.89 -8.89 -14.61
CA PHE A 466 2.52 -9.27 -14.97
C PHE A 466 1.89 -10.38 -14.12
N ASN A 467 2.55 -10.82 -13.04
CA ASN A 467 2.10 -11.98 -12.27
C ASN A 467 2.23 -11.77 -10.76
N TRP A 468 1.79 -10.60 -10.31
CA TRP A 468 1.66 -10.34 -8.90
C TRP A 468 0.60 -11.25 -8.30
N LEU A 469 0.97 -11.84 -7.18
CA LEU A 469 0.06 -12.62 -6.37
C LEU A 469 0.15 -11.98 -4.98
N SER A 470 -0.87 -11.19 -4.61
CA SER A 470 -1.08 -10.88 -3.21
C SER A 470 -1.54 -12.15 -2.49
N GLU A 471 -1.31 -12.20 -1.18
CA GLU A 471 -1.77 -13.31 -0.34
C GLU A 471 -1.34 -14.70 -0.81
N ASN A 472 -0.10 -14.83 -1.26
CA ASN A 472 0.46 -16.13 -1.63
C ASN A 472 1.80 -16.34 -0.93
N LEU A 473 1.72 -16.80 0.31
CA LEU A 473 2.91 -17.03 1.14
C LEU A 473 3.90 -17.96 0.47
N ASP A 474 3.46 -18.99 -0.26
CA ASP A 474 4.34 -19.93 -0.95
C ASP A 474 5.20 -19.21 -2.00
N ALA A 475 4.60 -18.25 -2.71
CA ALA A 475 5.26 -17.45 -3.72
C ALA A 475 6.11 -16.27 -3.18
N LEU A 476 5.96 -15.90 -1.90
CA LEU A 476 6.83 -14.93 -1.24
C LEU A 476 8.27 -15.48 -1.15
N PRO A 477 9.28 -14.81 -1.73
CA PRO A 477 10.64 -15.37 -1.73
C PRO A 477 11.27 -15.34 -0.34
N TRP A 478 12.21 -16.26 -0.08
CA TRP A 478 12.95 -16.32 1.20
C TRP A 478 13.95 -15.17 1.40
N GLU A 479 14.27 -14.45 0.33
CA GLU A 479 15.25 -13.37 0.31
C GLU A 479 14.84 -12.33 -0.74
N PHE A 480 15.23 -11.08 -0.52
CA PHE A 480 14.91 -9.96 -1.41
C PHE A 480 16.06 -8.96 -1.56
N THR A 481 17.26 -9.31 -1.10
CA THR A 481 18.43 -8.44 -1.16
C THR A 481 19.67 -9.15 -1.71
N ARG A 482 20.62 -8.34 -2.17
CA ARG A 482 21.99 -8.74 -2.50
C ARG A 482 22.97 -7.75 -1.88
N PRO A 483 24.09 -8.23 -1.31
CA PRO A 483 25.06 -7.36 -0.68
C PRO A 483 25.79 -6.51 -1.71
N ALA A 484 26.37 -5.41 -1.25
CA ALA A 484 27.36 -4.69 -2.04
C ALA A 484 28.60 -5.58 -2.26
N ILE A 485 29.09 -5.68 -3.49
CA ILE A 485 30.29 -6.46 -3.84
C ILE A 485 31.43 -5.48 -4.12
N ARG A 486 32.40 -5.42 -3.20
CA ARG A 486 33.64 -4.65 -3.36
C ARG A 486 34.73 -5.53 -3.98
N ARG A 487 35.16 -5.22 -5.21
CA ARG A 487 36.16 -6.03 -5.94
C ARG A 487 37.59 -5.46 -5.79
N GLY A 488 38.08 -5.23 -4.58
CA GLY A 488 39.45 -4.73 -4.36
C GLY A 488 39.65 -3.24 -4.70
N PRO A 489 40.86 -2.70 -4.50
CA PRO A 489 41.15 -1.28 -4.69
C PRO A 489 40.90 -0.84 -6.14
N GLY A 490 40.06 0.18 -6.34
CA GLY A 490 39.82 0.79 -7.66
C GLY A 490 38.95 0.01 -8.65
N ARG A 491 38.35 -1.14 -8.28
CA ARG A 491 37.41 -1.85 -9.17
C ARG A 491 35.96 -1.46 -8.91
N MET A 492 35.15 -1.61 -9.96
CA MET A 492 33.70 -1.43 -9.94
C MET A 492 33.06 -2.17 -8.75
N THR A 493 32.46 -1.39 -7.86
CA THR A 493 31.62 -1.86 -6.77
C THR A 493 30.23 -2.15 -7.34
N THR A 494 29.72 -3.37 -7.11
CA THR A 494 28.28 -3.59 -7.29
C THR A 494 27.60 -3.07 -6.03
N PRO A 495 26.66 -2.10 -6.11
CA PRO A 495 26.02 -1.58 -4.92
C PRO A 495 25.09 -2.62 -4.28
N PHE A 496 24.65 -2.36 -3.05
CA PHE A 496 23.51 -3.05 -2.44
C PHE A 496 22.30 -3.00 -3.39
N ARG A 497 21.55 -4.10 -3.47
CA ARG A 497 20.38 -4.18 -4.36
C ARG A 497 19.21 -4.85 -3.67
N VAL A 498 18.04 -4.23 -3.80
CA VAL A 498 16.76 -4.92 -3.66
C VAL A 498 16.54 -5.76 -4.92
N VAL A 499 16.24 -7.04 -4.73
CA VAL A 499 15.97 -8.01 -5.80
C VAL A 499 14.65 -8.70 -5.53
N ARG A 500 14.05 -9.27 -6.59
CA ARG A 500 12.78 -9.99 -6.49
C ARG A 500 11.61 -9.14 -5.96
N PHE A 501 11.64 -7.85 -6.24
CA PHE A 501 10.60 -6.91 -5.86
C PHE A 501 10.52 -5.77 -6.87
N HIS A 502 9.31 -5.49 -7.33
CA HIS A 502 8.95 -4.36 -8.19
C HIS A 502 7.59 -3.85 -7.77
N THR A 503 7.42 -2.53 -7.81
CA THR A 503 6.13 -1.87 -7.57
C THR A 503 5.26 -1.89 -8.83
N ILE A 504 3.93 -1.81 -8.66
CA ILE A 504 2.99 -1.70 -9.79
C ILE A 504 3.22 -0.45 -10.63
N THR A 505 3.50 0.67 -9.95
CA THR A 505 3.86 1.94 -10.59
C THR A 505 5.28 2.31 -10.25
N ASP A 506 5.92 3.07 -11.13
CA ASP A 506 7.17 3.72 -10.79
C ASP A 506 6.98 4.59 -9.53
N ASN A 507 7.92 4.51 -8.60
CA ASN A 507 7.88 5.23 -7.34
C ASN A 507 9.21 5.95 -7.14
N THR A 508 9.21 7.25 -7.37
CA THR A 508 10.43 8.07 -7.39
C THR A 508 11.13 8.10 -6.02
N ALA A 509 10.39 8.13 -4.91
CA ALA A 509 10.99 8.06 -3.58
C ALA A 509 11.68 6.72 -3.34
N PHE A 510 11.07 5.61 -3.77
CA PHE A 510 11.69 4.28 -3.60
C PHE A 510 12.92 4.13 -4.51
N ARG A 511 12.85 4.67 -5.72
CA ARG A 511 14.02 4.76 -6.62
C ARG A 511 15.13 5.59 -5.98
N ALA A 512 14.81 6.69 -5.31
CA ALA A 512 15.76 7.60 -4.67
C ALA A 512 16.35 7.07 -3.35
N MET A 513 15.93 5.90 -2.87
CA MET A 513 16.52 5.26 -1.69
C MET A 513 18.01 5.00 -1.88
N THR A 514 18.83 5.38 -0.89
CA THR A 514 20.27 5.10 -0.84
C THR A 514 20.58 3.86 0.00
N GLU A 515 21.83 3.38 -0.02
CA GLU A 515 22.26 2.32 0.93
C GLU A 515 22.12 2.77 2.39
N ASP A 516 22.35 4.06 2.69
CA ASP A 516 22.22 4.58 4.05
C ASP A 516 20.77 4.60 4.52
N ASP A 517 19.83 4.96 3.64
CA ASP A 517 18.39 4.87 3.92
C ASP A 517 17.98 3.40 4.15
N ALA A 518 18.58 2.47 3.39
CA ALA A 518 18.35 1.04 3.57
C ALA A 518 18.93 0.51 4.89
N ARG A 519 20.12 0.95 5.29
CA ARG A 519 20.72 0.64 6.62
C ARG A 519 19.84 1.16 7.75
N TRP A 520 19.37 2.40 7.65
CA TRP A 520 18.45 2.99 8.62
C TRP A 520 17.18 2.13 8.78
N MET A 521 16.46 1.85 7.70
CA MET A 521 15.26 1.02 7.76
C MET A 521 15.57 -0.42 8.19
N GLY A 522 16.71 -0.96 7.78
CA GLY A 522 17.19 -2.28 8.21
C GLY A 522 17.32 -2.39 9.73
N ARG A 523 17.89 -1.37 10.40
CA ARG A 523 17.94 -1.29 11.86
C ARG A 523 16.56 -1.21 12.50
N ARG A 524 15.64 -0.44 11.91
CA ARG A 524 14.25 -0.34 12.39
C ARG A 524 13.56 -1.71 12.34
N ILE A 525 13.65 -2.42 11.21
CA ILE A 525 13.14 -3.80 11.07
C ILE A 525 13.86 -4.75 12.06
N ALA A 526 15.15 -4.53 12.31
CA ALA A 526 15.93 -5.35 13.23
C ALA A 526 15.45 -5.28 14.69
N ARG A 527 14.81 -4.18 15.10
CA ARG A 527 14.30 -4.00 16.48
C ARG A 527 13.06 -4.83 16.78
N LEU A 528 12.39 -5.38 15.75
CA LEU A 528 11.27 -6.31 15.94
C LEU A 528 11.79 -7.65 16.47
N SER A 529 11.25 -8.05 17.62
CA SER A 529 11.54 -9.36 18.23
C SER A 529 10.79 -10.51 17.54
N ALA A 530 11.20 -11.74 17.84
CA ALA A 530 10.53 -12.94 17.33
C ALA A 530 9.06 -13.03 17.78
N SER A 531 8.77 -12.71 19.05
CA SER A 531 7.41 -12.71 19.59
C SER A 531 6.55 -11.66 18.89
N GLN A 532 7.01 -10.42 18.81
CA GLN A 532 6.26 -9.35 18.12
C GLN A 532 5.90 -9.70 16.68
N LEU A 533 6.82 -10.31 15.91
CA LEU A 533 6.51 -10.77 14.56
C LEU A 533 5.46 -11.88 14.55
N MET A 534 5.56 -12.86 15.45
CA MET A 534 4.56 -13.93 15.56
C MET A 534 3.20 -13.37 15.99
N ASP A 535 3.16 -12.45 16.95
CA ASP A 535 1.96 -11.81 17.45
C ASP A 535 1.23 -11.05 16.34
N ALA A 536 1.98 -10.29 15.52
CA ALA A 536 1.43 -9.61 14.35
C ALA A 536 0.84 -10.61 13.33
N VAL A 537 1.53 -11.73 13.09
CA VAL A 537 1.12 -12.80 12.16
C VAL A 537 -0.12 -13.55 12.65
N VAL A 538 -0.21 -13.84 13.95
CA VAL A 538 -1.40 -14.49 14.53
C VAL A 538 -2.58 -13.53 14.52
N ALA A 539 -2.38 -12.27 14.88
CA ALA A 539 -3.44 -11.25 14.86
C ALA A 539 -3.97 -10.94 13.45
N SER A 540 -3.23 -11.31 12.39
CA SER A 540 -3.70 -11.20 11.01
C SER A 540 -4.63 -12.33 10.57
N GLY A 541 -4.98 -13.26 11.47
CA GLY A 541 -5.94 -14.34 11.17
C GLY A 541 -5.39 -15.53 10.39
N LEU A 542 -4.06 -15.64 10.25
CA LEU A 542 -3.45 -16.77 9.57
C LEU A 542 -3.64 -18.07 10.37
N GLU A 543 -4.02 -19.15 9.68
CA GLU A 543 -4.02 -20.50 10.24
C GLU A 543 -2.63 -20.87 10.76
N THR A 544 -2.55 -21.72 11.79
CA THR A 544 -1.31 -22.06 12.51
C THR A 544 -0.13 -22.42 11.60
N TRP A 545 -0.32 -23.25 10.57
CA TRP A 545 0.76 -23.64 9.68
C TRP A 545 1.20 -22.50 8.75
N ARG A 546 0.24 -21.68 8.25
CA ARG A 546 0.54 -20.49 7.45
C ARG A 546 1.21 -19.41 8.28
N ALA A 547 0.79 -19.24 9.53
CA ALA A 547 1.42 -18.33 10.48
C ALA A 547 2.90 -18.70 10.68
N ARG A 548 3.20 -19.97 10.92
CA ARG A 548 4.59 -20.47 11.03
C ARG A 548 5.40 -20.22 9.75
N LEU A 549 4.82 -20.50 8.58
CA LEU A 549 5.48 -20.24 7.29
C LEU A 549 5.74 -18.73 7.07
N CYS A 550 4.74 -17.89 7.34
CA CYS A 550 4.83 -16.44 7.22
C CYS A 550 5.94 -15.90 8.11
N TYR A 551 5.92 -16.26 9.40
CA TYR A 551 6.97 -15.90 10.36
C TYR A 551 8.35 -16.35 9.86
N ALA A 552 8.51 -17.61 9.46
CA ALA A 552 9.79 -18.15 9.00
C ALA A 552 10.33 -17.37 7.78
N LYS A 553 9.46 -17.02 6.83
CA LYS A 553 9.84 -16.21 5.67
C LYS A 553 10.21 -14.79 6.06
N LEU A 554 9.43 -14.12 6.92
CA LEU A 554 9.74 -12.76 7.38
C LEU A 554 11.06 -12.72 8.16
N ALA A 555 11.30 -13.68 9.05
CA ALA A 555 12.54 -13.84 9.80
C ALA A 555 13.74 -14.12 8.88
N ALA A 556 13.61 -15.02 7.91
CA ALA A 556 14.67 -15.31 6.94
C ALA A 556 15.01 -14.09 6.09
N ARG A 557 14.00 -13.37 5.60
CA ARG A 557 14.16 -12.14 4.83
C ARG A 557 14.83 -11.04 5.66
N ARG A 558 14.44 -10.86 6.93
CA ARG A 558 15.09 -9.94 7.89
C ARG A 558 16.56 -10.32 8.07
N ASN A 559 16.85 -11.57 8.40
CA ASN A 559 18.23 -12.00 8.64
C ASN A 559 19.11 -11.82 7.39
N LYS A 560 18.58 -12.11 6.21
CA LYS A 560 19.29 -11.88 4.94
C LYS A 560 19.54 -10.40 4.67
N LEU A 561 18.57 -9.54 4.95
CA LEU A 561 18.72 -8.09 4.87
C LEU A 561 19.86 -7.61 5.77
N LEU A 562 19.87 -8.03 7.04
CA LEU A 562 20.91 -7.62 8.00
C LEU A 562 22.29 -8.12 7.57
N GLN A 563 22.39 -9.34 7.05
CA GLN A 563 23.63 -9.85 6.48
C GLN A 563 24.10 -9.00 5.29
N ASP A 564 23.21 -8.68 4.36
CA ASP A 564 23.57 -7.96 3.13
C ASP A 564 23.92 -6.48 3.38
N LEU A 565 23.38 -5.91 4.45
CA LEU A 565 23.70 -4.57 4.92
C LEU A 565 24.82 -4.57 5.97
N ASP A 566 25.50 -5.70 6.25
CA ASP A 566 26.56 -5.75 7.26
C ASP A 566 26.11 -5.26 8.65
N LEU A 567 24.89 -5.59 9.04
CA LEU A 567 24.26 -5.27 10.34
C LEU A 567 24.18 -6.50 11.27
N SER A 568 24.67 -7.67 10.86
CA SER A 568 24.59 -8.90 11.65
C SER A 568 25.35 -8.84 12.99
N GLY A 569 26.31 -7.92 13.12
CA GLY A 569 27.02 -7.68 14.39
C GLY A 569 26.23 -6.80 15.36
N GLU A 570 25.24 -6.05 14.89
CA GLU A 570 24.43 -5.14 15.69
C GLU A 570 23.19 -5.85 16.27
N PHE A 571 22.64 -6.83 15.55
CA PHE A 571 21.41 -7.51 15.94
C PHE A 571 21.52 -9.03 15.75
N PRO A 572 21.03 -9.83 16.71
CA PRO A 572 21.02 -11.28 16.55
C PRO A 572 20.07 -11.72 15.42
N PRO A 573 20.39 -12.82 14.73
CA PRO A 573 19.46 -13.43 13.77
C PRO A 573 18.24 -13.98 14.50
N LEU A 574 17.05 -13.80 13.92
CA LEU A 574 15.84 -14.46 14.42
C LEU A 574 15.85 -15.95 14.05
N PRO A 575 15.25 -16.84 14.85
CA PRO A 575 15.11 -18.24 14.49
C PRO A 575 14.21 -18.36 13.25
N THR A 576 14.69 -19.10 12.24
CA THR A 576 13.97 -19.38 10.98
C THR A 576 13.42 -20.81 10.91
N GLY A 577 13.86 -21.70 11.81
CA GLY A 577 13.24 -23.01 12.00
C GLY A 577 11.82 -22.85 12.53
N MET A 578 10.98 -23.89 12.40
CA MET A 578 9.70 -23.90 13.09
C MET A 578 9.97 -23.69 14.58
N VAL A 579 9.55 -22.54 15.10
CA VAL A 579 9.56 -22.29 16.54
C VAL A 579 8.74 -23.44 17.13
N GLN A 580 9.40 -24.32 17.89
CA GLN A 580 8.72 -25.22 18.81
C GLN A 580 8.23 -24.33 19.95
N SER A 581 7.24 -23.47 19.68
CA SER A 581 6.61 -22.70 20.72
C SER A 581 5.66 -23.64 21.46
N ASP A 582 5.67 -23.56 22.78
CA ASP A 582 4.68 -24.16 23.70
C ASP A 582 3.28 -23.54 23.53
N VAL A 583 2.91 -23.13 22.31
CA VAL A 583 1.54 -22.76 21.97
C VAL A 583 0.74 -24.05 22.04
N SER A 584 -0.12 -24.12 23.06
CA SER A 584 -0.95 -25.26 23.45
C SER A 584 -1.20 -26.28 22.33
N SER A 585 -0.90 -27.54 22.62
CA SER A 585 -1.06 -28.71 21.75
C SER A 585 -2.47 -28.92 21.19
N ASP A 586 -3.47 -28.16 21.65
CA ASP A 586 -4.88 -28.35 21.29
C ASP A 586 -5.26 -27.83 19.89
N VAL A 587 -4.34 -27.19 19.15
CA VAL A 587 -4.65 -26.54 17.84
C VAL A 587 -4.10 -27.31 16.62
N ILE A 588 -3.43 -28.45 16.79
CA ILE A 588 -2.61 -29.08 15.71
C ILE A 588 -3.21 -30.40 15.16
N ALA A 589 -4.51 -30.41 14.84
CA ALA A 589 -5.16 -31.53 14.12
C ALA A 589 -5.77 -31.04 12.80
N GLY A 590 -4.91 -30.72 11.82
CA GLY A 590 -5.33 -30.37 10.45
C GLY A 590 -4.22 -30.72 9.46
N GLU A 591 -4.60 -31.35 8.35
CA GLU A 591 -3.75 -32.03 7.36
C GLU A 591 -2.49 -31.24 6.95
N ARG A 592 -1.32 -31.89 7.02
CA ARG A 592 -0.02 -31.31 6.64
C ARG A 592 0.37 -31.75 5.23
N SER A 593 0.87 -30.83 4.41
CA SER A 593 1.58 -31.17 3.15
C SER A 593 3.05 -31.53 3.45
N PRO A 594 3.53 -32.77 3.15
CA PRO A 594 4.91 -33.18 3.39
C PRO A 594 5.96 -32.33 2.66
N LYS A 595 5.60 -31.73 1.51
CA LYS A 595 6.51 -30.88 0.73
C LYS A 595 6.91 -29.61 1.48
N LEU A 596 6.00 -29.04 2.27
CA LEU A 596 6.24 -27.79 3.00
C LEU A 596 7.29 -27.99 4.11
N LEU A 597 7.24 -29.13 4.80
CA LEU A 597 8.23 -29.46 5.85
C LEU A 597 9.64 -29.53 5.27
N VAL A 598 9.80 -30.14 4.09
CA VAL A 598 11.09 -30.23 3.39
C VAL A 598 11.62 -28.85 2.99
N GLU A 599 10.76 -27.94 2.54
CA GLU A 599 11.17 -26.57 2.19
C GLU A 599 11.59 -25.75 3.41
N ILE A 600 10.85 -25.86 4.52
CA ILE A 600 11.20 -25.18 5.78
C ILE A 600 12.54 -25.70 6.32
N GLU A 601 12.74 -27.02 6.33
CA GLU A 601 14.02 -27.62 6.73
C GLU A 601 15.17 -27.16 5.83
N ARG A 602 14.95 -27.06 4.52
CA ARG A 602 15.96 -26.59 3.57
C ARG A 602 16.32 -25.13 3.80
N ALA A 603 15.33 -24.27 4.03
CA ALA A 603 15.54 -22.85 4.33
C ALA A 603 16.33 -22.67 5.64
N GLY A 604 16.01 -23.45 6.67
CA GLY A 604 16.75 -23.49 7.94
C GLY A 604 18.22 -23.86 7.76
N ARG A 605 18.53 -24.83 6.87
CA ARG A 605 19.91 -25.24 6.58
C ARG A 605 20.70 -24.17 5.81
N THR A 606 20.08 -23.43 4.89
CA THR A 606 20.74 -22.36 4.13
C THR A 606 21.00 -21.09 4.95
N GLY A 607 20.28 -20.91 6.06
CA GLY A 607 20.47 -19.78 6.98
C GLY A 607 21.57 -19.98 8.03
N SER A 608 22.18 -21.17 8.13
CA SER A 608 23.29 -21.42 9.03
C SER A 608 24.58 -20.79 8.49
N ALA A 609 25.20 -19.92 9.29
CA ALA A 609 26.39 -19.12 8.95
C ALA A 609 27.57 -19.95 8.40
N ASP A 610 27.61 -21.26 8.65
CA ASP A 610 28.72 -22.14 8.26
C ASP A 610 28.82 -22.43 6.75
N THR A 611 27.73 -22.31 5.98
CA THR A 611 27.78 -22.70 4.56
C THR A 611 28.47 -21.67 3.65
N TYR A 612 28.46 -20.39 4.01
CA TYR A 612 29.08 -19.33 3.19
C TYR A 612 30.55 -19.07 3.54
N GLY A 613 30.98 -19.35 4.78
CA GLY A 613 32.39 -19.24 5.18
C GLY A 613 33.34 -20.17 4.40
N ARG A 614 32.84 -21.33 3.93
CA ARG A 614 33.64 -22.30 3.15
C ARG A 614 33.85 -21.90 1.68
N GLN A 615 32.96 -21.12 1.07
CA GLN A 615 33.17 -20.65 -0.32
C GLN A 615 34.16 -19.48 -0.41
N GLY A 616 34.27 -18.65 0.63
CA GLY A 616 35.28 -17.58 0.70
C GLY A 616 36.71 -18.06 0.97
N ARG A 617 36.89 -19.19 1.66
CA ARG A 617 38.23 -19.76 1.94
C ARG A 617 38.84 -20.55 0.78
N LYS A 618 38.05 -21.07 -0.16
CA LYS A 618 38.57 -21.79 -1.34
C LYS A 618 39.19 -20.89 -2.42
N LEU A 619 39.10 -19.56 -2.28
CA LEU A 619 39.69 -18.59 -3.21
C LEU A 619 41.00 -17.94 -2.70
N ARG A 620 41.61 -18.47 -1.62
CA ARG A 620 42.87 -17.93 -1.03
C ARG A 620 44.03 -18.93 -0.94
N GLN A 621 43.96 -20.09 -1.61
CA GLN A 621 45.07 -21.04 -1.68
C GLN A 621 45.35 -21.46 -3.12
N THR A 622 45.87 -20.54 -3.92
CA THR A 622 46.70 -20.87 -5.10
C THR A 622 47.74 -19.76 -5.22
N GLU A 623 48.74 -19.78 -4.34
CA GLU A 623 50.02 -19.10 -4.57
C GLU A 623 51.04 -20.15 -5.04
N ASN A 624 51.79 -19.75 -6.06
CA ASN A 624 52.77 -20.51 -6.82
C ASN A 624 53.87 -21.16 -5.95
N PRO A 625 54.45 -22.26 -6.46
CA PRO A 625 55.89 -22.37 -6.53
C PRO A 625 56.30 -22.40 -8.00
N GLY A 626 57.26 -21.53 -8.34
CA GLY A 626 57.82 -21.46 -9.68
C GLY A 626 58.72 -22.63 -10.02
N THR A 627 58.93 -22.84 -11.32
CA THR A 627 60.22 -23.25 -11.89
C THR A 627 60.18 -23.04 -13.41
N ASP A 628 61.19 -22.33 -13.90
CA ASP A 628 61.66 -22.31 -15.28
C ASP A 628 61.91 -23.73 -15.81
N VAL A 629 61.49 -24.02 -17.05
CA VAL A 629 62.30 -24.75 -18.04
C VAL A 629 61.90 -24.33 -19.46
N SER A 630 62.91 -23.87 -20.20
CA SER A 630 62.99 -23.66 -21.64
C SER A 630 62.64 -24.90 -22.49
N GLY A 631 61.93 -24.73 -23.60
CA GLY A 631 61.79 -25.79 -24.61
C GLY A 631 61.01 -25.36 -25.85
N SER A 632 61.73 -25.07 -26.93
CA SER A 632 61.20 -24.97 -28.29
C SER A 632 60.77 -26.35 -28.82
N ILE A 633 59.78 -26.41 -29.71
CA ILE A 633 59.79 -27.10 -31.03
C ILE A 633 58.40 -27.07 -31.69
N ALA A 634 58.42 -26.67 -32.96
CA ALA A 634 57.62 -26.96 -34.15
C ALA A 634 56.16 -27.50 -34.09
N ALA A 635 55.32 -26.82 -34.88
CA ALA A 635 54.45 -27.28 -35.97
C ALA A 635 53.93 -28.74 -36.01
N GLY A 636 52.61 -28.87 -36.19
CA GLY A 636 51.95 -30.09 -36.68
C GLY A 636 50.45 -29.88 -36.85
N ASP A 637 49.96 -30.16 -38.06
CA ASP A 637 48.63 -29.88 -38.63
C ASP A 637 47.43 -30.67 -38.05
N ALA A 638 46.26 -30.06 -38.25
CA ALA A 638 44.95 -30.63 -38.65
C ALA A 638 44.31 -31.81 -37.87
N LYS A 639 43.18 -31.51 -37.20
CA LYS A 639 41.83 -31.87 -37.68
C LYS A 639 40.74 -31.11 -36.92
#